data_AF-A0A3B7R3Q7-F1
#
_entry.id   AF-A0A3B7R3Q7-F1
#
_cell.length_a   1.000
_cell.length_b   1.000
_cell.length_c   1.000
_cell.angle_alpha   90.00
_cell.angle_beta   90.00
_cell.angle_gamma   90.00
#
_symmetry.space_group_name_H-M   'P 1'
#
loop_
_entity.id
_entity.type
_entity.pdbx_description
1 polymer ?
#
loop_
_entity_poly.entity_id
_entity_poly.type
_entity_poly.pdbx_seq_one_letter_code
_entity_poly.pdbx_strand_id
1 'polypeptide(L)'
;MLLRITTWLRLVLLLLVGTATTAQVLEPTKLSTAVSKPTAKVGDEIELIVNARIDPTWHLYATDFDPDLGPTVFTFTWAKSVAYEVVGVPKSVSPKKKFDTVFKGDVTYFETTGQIRQRIRLLQPGSISIKADAEYQSCTETDGRCIPGNNALTFGPIEVTGIAAAPASVPAAPATKSPTATAVPSTAAPASVATTPPTATPDTASAALATAPATATAPDAPAAVSAEAKASAPAAAVAAVGAPAASPQATLGLLEYMLLAFGAGLLAVLMPCVYPMLPMTVSYFTNSSGSRAQGIAKALVYGLSIIAIYTTAGVLLSVLLGADAANVISSHWLPNVISFAIFVLFGLSFLGLFEIQAPSGLVNSVDRQADKGGWSGLFFMAATLVLVSFSCTVPFVGSVAIASAGGELLRPTLGMMSFALAFALPFVLFALFPSWLKSMPRSGGWLNTLKVTMGFVELALAFKFLSSADLSYHWGLLPRGVFIAIWAVLALLLGLYLLGFIRLPHDDESTRVSVPRLLLAGVSLTFMLYLLPGLFGAPLPALSALVPPPSRHDFSLATPSAAAAMPVSTAANTLCETPRHADFLELPHNLQGYFDLKQALACAKAQNKPVFVDFTGHNCGNCRLMEASVWADPRVLQRLRNDFVVVALYVDDKTELPQAEWFTSPRDGRQKKSIGEQNLDFEISRFGANAQPYYVLLSPDGQQLVEPKAYESDATRFVEFLDAGLARHRAASPVAAR
;
A
#
# COMPACT_ATOMS: atom_id res chain seq x y z
N MET A 1 9.55 -37.46 -10.63
CA MET A 1 10.03 -36.29 -9.87
C MET A 1 9.08 -35.92 -8.72
N LEU A 2 7.76 -35.80 -8.95
CA LEU A 2 6.76 -35.56 -7.89
C LEU A 2 6.83 -36.54 -6.69
N LEU A 3 7.05 -37.84 -6.95
CA LEU A 3 7.08 -38.86 -5.89
C LEU A 3 8.26 -38.69 -4.91
N ARG A 4 9.39 -38.15 -5.39
CA ARG A 4 10.59 -37.85 -4.59
C ARG A 4 10.40 -36.59 -3.74
N ILE A 5 9.66 -35.61 -4.25
CA ILE A 5 9.33 -34.38 -3.53
C ILE A 5 8.35 -34.69 -2.39
N THR A 6 7.35 -35.54 -2.63
CA THR A 6 6.39 -35.95 -1.59
C THR A 6 7.01 -36.79 -0.48
N THR A 7 8.04 -37.60 -0.78
CA THR A 7 8.76 -38.38 0.24
C THR A 7 9.68 -37.50 1.08
N TRP A 8 10.36 -36.53 0.49
CA TRP A 8 11.15 -35.55 1.22
C TRP A 8 10.29 -34.65 2.12
N LEU A 9 9.13 -34.20 1.63
CA LEU A 9 8.19 -33.39 2.41
C LEU A 9 7.67 -34.15 3.65
N ARG A 10 7.40 -35.46 3.52
CA ARG A 10 6.97 -36.32 4.62
C ARG A 10 8.09 -36.59 5.62
N LEU A 11 9.34 -36.72 5.17
CA LEU A 11 10.49 -36.98 6.05
C LEU A 11 10.85 -35.74 6.89
N VAL A 12 10.74 -34.54 6.30
CA VAL A 12 10.90 -33.26 7.01
C VAL A 12 9.76 -33.05 8.01
N LEU A 13 8.52 -33.41 7.65
CA LEU A 13 7.36 -33.34 8.55
C LEU A 13 7.48 -34.32 9.75
N LEU A 14 8.11 -35.49 9.54
CA LEU A 14 8.35 -36.49 10.61
C LEU A 14 9.51 -36.13 11.55
N LEU A 15 10.53 -35.40 11.07
CA LEU A 15 11.61 -34.92 11.93
C LEU A 15 11.18 -33.75 12.85
N LEU A 16 10.13 -33.02 12.49
CA LEU A 16 9.60 -31.88 13.25
C LEU A 16 8.77 -32.27 14.50
N VAL A 17 8.43 -33.54 14.68
CA VAL A 17 7.54 -34.00 15.78
C VAL A 17 8.32 -34.48 17.03
N GLY A 18 9.65 -34.55 16.98
CA GLY A 18 10.46 -35.35 17.92
C GLY A 18 11.03 -34.69 19.17
N THR A 19 10.78 -33.43 19.51
CA THR A 19 11.44 -32.81 20.70
C THR A 19 10.49 -31.97 21.55
N ALA A 20 9.91 -32.60 22.57
CA ALA A 20 9.28 -31.91 23.70
C ALA A 20 10.35 -31.64 24.76
N THR A 21 10.98 -30.48 24.72
CA THR A 21 11.76 -29.94 25.84
C THR A 21 10.95 -28.86 26.54
N THR A 22 10.79 -29.01 27.85
CA THR A 22 10.10 -28.08 28.73
C THR A 22 10.96 -26.84 28.95
N ALA A 23 10.69 -25.76 28.21
CA ALA A 23 11.27 -24.44 28.50
C ALA A 23 10.42 -23.74 29.57
N GLN A 24 11.05 -23.30 30.65
CA GLN A 24 10.39 -22.62 31.76
C GLN A 24 10.29 -21.12 31.45
N VAL A 25 9.06 -20.60 31.43
CA VAL A 25 8.77 -19.16 31.33
C VAL A 25 9.20 -18.48 32.63
N LEU A 26 9.83 -17.31 32.51
CA LEU A 26 10.22 -16.49 33.65
C LEU A 26 8.96 -15.79 34.20
N GLU A 27 8.44 -16.25 35.34
CA GLU A 27 7.33 -15.60 36.06
C GLU A 27 7.86 -14.89 37.31
N PRO A 28 8.32 -13.63 37.19
CA PRO A 28 8.94 -12.90 38.29
C PRO A 28 7.94 -12.50 39.38
N THR A 29 6.64 -12.66 39.12
CA THR A 29 5.57 -12.32 40.07
C THR A 29 4.57 -13.45 40.14
N LYS A 30 4.39 -14.01 41.34
CA LYS A 30 3.42 -15.08 41.60
C LYS A 30 2.30 -14.51 42.46
N LEU A 31 1.08 -14.58 41.93
CA LEU A 31 -0.12 -14.11 42.61
C LEU A 31 -0.81 -15.26 43.32
N SER A 32 -1.28 -15.02 44.55
CA SER A 32 -2.16 -15.92 45.28
C SER A 32 -3.38 -15.17 45.80
N THR A 33 -4.51 -15.88 45.92
CA THR A 33 -5.79 -15.31 46.34
C THR A 33 -6.12 -15.73 47.77
N ALA A 34 -6.77 -14.82 48.49
CA ALA A 34 -7.37 -15.09 49.79
C ALA A 34 -8.66 -14.27 49.94
N VAL A 35 -9.52 -14.69 50.87
CA VAL A 35 -10.78 -14.00 51.20
C VAL A 35 -10.75 -13.60 52.67
N SER A 36 -11.26 -12.41 53.00
CA SER A 36 -11.25 -11.91 54.39
C SER A 36 -12.10 -12.74 55.34
N LYS A 37 -13.18 -13.38 54.83
CA LYS A 37 -14.09 -14.24 55.58
C LYS A 37 -14.55 -15.41 54.70
N PRO A 38 -14.43 -16.68 55.15
CA PRO A 38 -14.88 -17.85 54.40
C PRO A 38 -16.41 -18.07 54.48
N THR A 39 -17.06 -17.46 55.48
CA THR A 39 -18.52 -17.48 55.68
C THR A 39 -19.05 -16.05 55.78
N ALA A 40 -20.15 -15.76 55.10
CA ALA A 40 -20.77 -14.43 55.08
C ALA A 40 -22.30 -14.52 55.01
N LYS A 41 -22.99 -13.42 55.31
CA LYS A 41 -24.44 -13.30 55.08
C LYS A 41 -24.72 -12.52 53.80
N VAL A 42 -25.87 -12.77 53.18
CA VAL A 42 -26.34 -11.96 52.06
C VAL A 42 -26.42 -10.48 52.50
N GLY A 43 -25.76 -9.59 51.77
CA GLY A 43 -25.62 -8.17 52.09
C GLY A 43 -24.28 -7.77 52.74
N ASP A 44 -23.47 -8.73 53.20
CA ASP A 44 -22.15 -8.43 53.78
C ASP A 44 -21.15 -7.95 52.73
N GLU A 45 -20.29 -7.01 53.13
CA GLU A 45 -19.09 -6.62 52.38
C GLU A 45 -17.89 -7.43 52.86
N ILE A 46 -17.17 -8.03 51.91
CA ILE A 46 -15.95 -8.80 52.15
C ILE A 46 -14.80 -8.28 51.29
N GLU A 47 -13.57 -8.48 51.76
CA GLU A 47 -12.35 -8.12 51.02
C GLU A 47 -11.78 -9.36 50.33
N LEU A 48 -11.59 -9.24 49.01
CA LEU A 48 -10.79 -10.15 48.21
C LEU A 48 -9.35 -9.67 48.24
N ILE A 49 -8.45 -10.54 48.66
CA ILE A 49 -7.04 -10.22 48.91
C ILE A 49 -6.20 -10.95 47.87
N VAL A 50 -5.37 -10.20 47.14
CA VAL A 50 -4.35 -10.74 46.24
C VAL A 50 -2.99 -10.48 46.85
N ASN A 51 -2.24 -11.55 47.11
CA ASN A 51 -0.87 -11.47 47.56
C ASN A 51 0.06 -11.72 46.38
N ALA A 52 0.97 -10.79 46.13
CA ALA A 52 2.01 -10.91 45.13
C ALA A 52 3.34 -11.27 45.81
N ARG A 53 3.98 -12.35 45.34
CA ARG A 53 5.37 -12.67 45.65
C ARG A 53 6.23 -12.31 44.46
N ILE A 54 7.20 -11.42 44.65
CA ILE A 54 7.99 -10.81 43.59
C ILE A 54 9.44 -11.26 43.76
N ASP A 55 10.07 -11.70 42.68
CA ASP A 55 11.48 -12.12 42.72
C ASP A 55 12.40 -10.94 43.07
N PRO A 56 13.56 -11.18 43.74
CA PRO A 56 14.52 -10.13 44.04
C PRO A 56 14.93 -9.39 42.76
N THR A 57 15.11 -8.07 42.82
CA THR A 57 15.41 -7.16 41.67
C THR A 57 14.25 -6.84 40.72
N TRP A 58 13.05 -7.36 41.01
CA TRP A 58 11.81 -7.03 40.30
C TRP A 58 10.88 -6.18 41.17
N HIS A 59 10.09 -5.35 40.50
CA HIS A 59 9.12 -4.44 41.08
C HIS A 59 7.78 -4.62 40.37
N LEU A 60 6.70 -4.69 41.13
CA LEU A 60 5.33 -4.78 40.60
C LEU A 60 4.65 -3.42 40.74
N TYR A 61 4.11 -2.87 39.66
CA TYR A 61 3.36 -1.61 39.73
C TYR A 61 2.03 -1.77 40.47
N ALA A 62 1.68 -0.77 41.26
CA ALA A 62 0.50 -0.76 42.12
C ALA A 62 -0.76 -0.25 41.39
N THR A 63 -1.86 -0.05 42.12
CA THR A 63 -3.17 0.37 41.57
C THR A 63 -3.40 1.89 41.59
N ASP A 64 -2.51 2.66 42.22
CA ASP A 64 -2.80 4.00 42.77
C ASP A 64 -1.94 5.14 42.20
N PHE A 65 -1.55 5.04 40.93
CA PHE A 65 -0.90 6.11 40.18
C PHE A 65 -1.62 6.38 38.85
N ASP A 66 -1.27 7.48 38.19
CA ASP A 66 -1.91 7.91 36.94
C ASP A 66 -1.77 6.83 35.84
N PRO A 67 -2.90 6.28 35.32
CA PRO A 67 -2.87 5.27 34.27
C PRO A 67 -2.23 5.75 32.96
N ASP A 68 -2.24 7.06 32.70
CA ASP A 68 -1.73 7.66 31.47
C ASP A 68 -0.21 7.91 31.52
N LEU A 69 0.44 7.61 32.65
CA LEU A 69 1.85 7.87 32.88
C LEU A 69 2.78 6.87 32.15
N GLY A 70 2.25 5.73 31.70
CA GLY A 70 2.93 4.77 30.83
C GLY A 70 3.06 3.32 31.34
N PRO A 71 3.32 3.03 32.64
CA PRO A 71 3.32 1.65 33.12
C PRO A 71 1.89 1.13 33.34
N THR A 72 1.66 -0.15 33.05
CA THR A 72 0.35 -0.79 33.27
C THR A 72 0.07 -0.89 34.77
N VAL A 73 -0.90 -0.11 35.24
CA VAL A 73 -1.44 -0.20 36.61
C VAL A 73 -2.07 -1.56 36.85
N PHE A 74 -1.92 -2.08 38.06
CA PHE A 74 -2.55 -3.34 38.42
C PHE A 74 -4.08 -3.20 38.35
N THR A 75 -4.72 -3.97 37.48
CA THR A 75 -6.16 -3.83 37.19
C THR A 75 -6.87 -5.18 37.29
N PHE A 76 -8.11 -5.17 37.77
CA PHE A 76 -8.98 -6.34 37.83
C PHE A 76 -10.12 -6.25 36.83
N THR A 77 -10.33 -7.33 36.07
CA THR A 77 -11.52 -7.53 35.26
C THR A 77 -12.37 -8.65 35.86
N TRP A 78 -13.54 -8.31 36.40
CA TRP A 78 -14.40 -9.24 37.14
C TRP A 78 -15.41 -9.96 36.23
N ALA A 79 -15.61 -11.26 36.44
CA ALA A 79 -16.63 -12.02 35.72
C ALA A 79 -18.05 -11.60 36.16
N LYS A 80 -18.86 -11.08 35.23
CA LYS A 80 -20.24 -10.63 35.51
C LYS A 80 -21.06 -11.74 36.17
N SER A 81 -21.68 -11.45 37.32
CA SER A 81 -22.53 -12.39 38.05
C SER A 81 -23.62 -11.63 38.81
N VAL A 82 -24.78 -12.26 38.97
CA VAL A 82 -25.86 -11.76 39.84
C VAL A 82 -25.59 -12.03 41.33
N ALA A 83 -24.54 -12.80 41.64
CA ALA A 83 -24.24 -13.25 42.99
C ALA A 83 -23.46 -12.24 43.84
N TYR A 84 -22.77 -11.27 43.21
CA TYR A 84 -21.95 -10.28 43.91
C TYR A 84 -21.85 -8.97 43.13
N GLU A 85 -21.58 -7.88 43.84
CA GLU A 85 -21.33 -6.54 43.30
C GLU A 85 -19.95 -6.05 43.77
N VAL A 86 -19.18 -5.42 42.87
CA VAL A 86 -17.85 -4.88 43.20
C VAL A 86 -18.01 -3.49 43.82
N VAL A 87 -17.46 -3.27 45.02
CA VAL A 87 -17.61 -2.02 45.77
C VAL A 87 -16.28 -1.25 45.78
N GLY A 88 -16.24 -0.13 45.07
CA GLY A 88 -15.08 0.77 45.04
C GLY A 88 -13.90 0.29 44.19
N VAL A 89 -12.82 1.07 44.19
CA VAL A 89 -11.57 0.79 43.46
C VAL A 89 -10.62 -0.10 44.27
N PRO A 90 -9.76 -0.91 43.62
CA PRO A 90 -8.79 -1.76 44.30
C PRO A 90 -7.75 -0.92 45.04
N LYS A 91 -7.41 -1.32 46.26
CA LYS A 91 -6.48 -0.62 47.13
C LYS A 91 -5.18 -1.40 47.32
N SER A 92 -4.07 -0.76 46.97
CA SER A 92 -2.70 -1.17 47.31
C SER A 92 -2.44 -1.04 48.81
N VAL A 93 -1.92 -2.08 49.46
CA VAL A 93 -1.57 -2.04 50.89
C VAL A 93 -0.09 -1.69 51.04
N SER A 94 0.19 -0.47 51.50
CA SER A 94 1.55 0.05 51.75
C SER A 94 2.50 -0.02 50.54
N PRO A 95 2.12 0.53 49.35
CA PRO A 95 3.04 0.60 48.22
C PRO A 95 4.18 1.59 48.50
N LYS A 96 5.34 1.36 47.88
CA LYS A 96 6.43 2.33 47.83
C LYS A 96 6.14 3.33 46.72
N LYS A 97 6.56 4.59 46.89
CA LYS A 97 6.40 5.66 45.91
C LYS A 97 7.78 6.17 45.49
N LYS A 98 8.05 6.25 44.18
CA LYS A 98 9.22 6.96 43.65
C LYS A 98 8.86 7.76 42.41
N PHE A 99 9.64 8.81 42.16
CA PHE A 99 9.59 9.52 40.89
C PHE A 99 10.34 8.72 39.82
N ASP A 100 9.63 8.27 38.79
CA ASP A 100 10.22 7.51 37.69
C ASP A 100 10.69 8.46 36.58
N THR A 101 11.98 8.38 36.26
CA THR A 101 12.59 9.24 35.24
C THR A 101 12.28 8.81 33.80
N VAL A 102 11.81 7.58 33.59
CA VAL A 102 11.35 7.04 32.31
C VAL A 102 9.95 7.53 32.02
N PHE A 103 9.06 7.45 33.01
CA PHE A 103 7.65 7.84 32.89
C PHE A 103 7.37 9.30 33.28
N LYS A 104 8.39 10.02 33.76
CA LYS A 104 8.36 11.45 34.12
C LYS A 104 7.24 11.80 35.10
N GLY A 105 6.99 10.93 36.08
CA GLY A 105 6.01 11.16 37.12
C GLY A 105 6.14 10.20 38.29
N ASP A 106 5.27 10.38 39.27
CA ASP A 106 5.26 9.58 40.48
C ASP A 106 4.56 8.24 40.25
N VAL A 107 5.29 7.13 40.41
CA VAL A 107 4.75 5.77 40.34
C VAL A 107 4.75 5.11 41.72
N THR A 108 3.74 4.28 41.98
CA THR A 108 3.67 3.43 43.16
C THR A 108 3.91 1.97 42.79
N TYR A 109 4.68 1.25 43.62
CA TYR A 109 5.13 -0.10 43.31
C TYR A 109 5.40 -0.94 44.58
N PHE A 110 5.53 -2.25 44.39
CA PHE A 110 5.87 -3.24 45.42
C PHE A 110 7.22 -3.89 45.13
N GLU A 111 7.94 -4.25 46.19
CA GLU A 111 9.21 -4.98 46.13
C GLU A 111 9.11 -6.23 47.01
N THR A 112 9.58 -7.38 46.53
CA THR A 112 9.59 -8.69 47.22
C THR A 112 8.22 -9.27 47.57
N THR A 113 7.32 -8.47 48.15
CA THR A 113 5.93 -8.81 48.45
C THR A 113 5.03 -7.60 48.23
N GLY A 114 3.79 -7.84 47.78
CA GLY A 114 2.76 -6.83 47.63
C GLY A 114 1.39 -7.40 47.99
N GLN A 115 0.48 -6.54 48.45
CA GLN A 115 -0.89 -6.95 48.74
C GLN A 115 -1.87 -5.93 48.17
N ILE A 116 -2.87 -6.41 47.44
CA ILE A 116 -3.92 -5.60 46.83
C ILE A 116 -5.26 -6.13 47.31
N ARG A 117 -6.16 -5.23 47.72
CA ARG A 117 -7.48 -5.60 48.25
C ARG A 117 -8.59 -4.97 47.43
N GLN A 118 -9.58 -5.78 47.08
CA GLN A 118 -10.83 -5.34 46.46
C GLN A 118 -12.00 -5.65 47.38
N ARG A 119 -12.92 -4.69 47.58
CA ARG A 119 -14.17 -4.94 48.30
C ARG A 119 -15.26 -5.40 47.35
N ILE A 120 -16.06 -6.36 47.80
CA ILE A 120 -17.26 -6.83 47.11
C ILE A 120 -18.41 -7.00 48.11
N ARG A 121 -19.64 -6.89 47.62
CA ARG A 121 -20.88 -7.15 48.35
C ARG A 121 -21.55 -8.40 47.81
N LEU A 122 -21.98 -9.30 48.68
CA LEU A 122 -22.63 -10.57 48.30
C LEU A 122 -24.16 -10.39 48.23
N LEU A 123 -24.78 -10.85 47.14
CA LEU A 123 -26.21 -10.61 46.85
C LEU A 123 -27.07 -11.88 46.86
N GLN A 124 -26.46 -13.05 46.70
CA GLN A 124 -27.17 -14.34 46.63
C GLN A 124 -26.65 -15.32 47.69
N PRO A 125 -27.52 -16.18 48.25
CA PRO A 125 -27.10 -17.27 49.14
C PRO A 125 -26.53 -18.46 48.36
N GLY A 126 -25.72 -19.27 49.03
CA GLY A 126 -25.06 -20.46 48.46
C GLY A 126 -23.53 -20.37 48.45
N SER A 127 -22.89 -21.41 47.93
CA SER A 127 -21.43 -21.48 47.78
C SER A 127 -21.00 -20.72 46.53
N ILE A 128 -20.35 -19.56 46.71
CA ILE A 128 -20.00 -18.64 45.61
C ILE A 128 -18.48 -18.66 45.38
N SER A 129 -18.07 -18.90 44.14
CA SER A 129 -16.70 -18.68 43.67
C SER A 129 -16.66 -17.47 42.75
N ILE A 130 -15.78 -16.52 43.05
CA ILE A 130 -15.59 -15.30 42.26
C ILE A 130 -14.36 -15.49 41.37
N LYS A 131 -14.50 -15.18 40.08
CA LYS A 131 -13.41 -15.23 39.11
C LYS A 131 -13.09 -13.82 38.63
N ALA A 132 -11.80 -13.51 38.53
CA ALA A 132 -11.30 -12.25 38.00
C ALA A 132 -10.02 -12.48 37.22
N ASP A 133 -9.80 -11.71 36.16
CA ASP A 133 -8.51 -11.64 35.49
C ASP A 133 -7.75 -10.43 36.04
N ALA A 134 -6.49 -10.64 36.45
CA ALA A 134 -5.61 -9.59 36.92
C ALA A 134 -4.56 -9.27 35.86
N GLU A 135 -4.54 -8.03 35.39
CA GLU A 135 -3.52 -7.50 34.49
C GLU A 135 -2.55 -6.60 35.27
N TYR A 136 -1.26 -6.81 35.06
CA TYR A 136 -0.21 -6.06 35.75
C TYR A 136 1.06 -6.01 34.92
N GLN A 137 2.02 -5.19 35.37
CA GLN A 137 3.35 -5.14 34.77
C GLN A 137 4.42 -5.20 35.87
N SER A 138 5.39 -6.11 35.68
CA SER A 138 6.54 -6.24 36.55
C SER A 138 7.81 -5.82 35.81
N CYS A 139 8.58 -4.92 36.40
CA CYS A 139 9.81 -4.40 35.81
C CYS A 139 11.03 -4.65 36.69
N THR A 140 12.20 -4.72 36.06
CA THR A 140 13.49 -4.78 36.76
C THR A 140 14.30 -3.52 36.48
N GLU A 141 14.92 -2.97 37.52
CA GLU A 141 15.78 -1.79 37.41
C GLU A 141 17.20 -2.13 36.91
N THR A 142 17.65 -3.40 37.02
CA THR A 142 19.00 -3.80 36.61
C THR A 142 19.13 -3.93 35.10
N ASP A 143 18.11 -4.46 34.42
CA ASP A 143 18.13 -4.70 32.97
C ASP A 143 17.13 -3.81 32.20
N GLY A 144 16.30 -3.02 32.89
CA GLY A 144 15.28 -2.15 32.30
C GLY A 144 14.18 -2.92 31.55
N ARG A 145 14.01 -4.22 31.86
CA ARG A 145 12.98 -5.08 31.25
C ARG A 145 11.68 -4.96 32.02
N CYS A 146 10.58 -4.91 31.29
CA CYS A 146 9.24 -4.94 31.83
C CYS A 146 8.47 -6.08 31.18
N ILE A 147 7.90 -6.97 31.99
CA ILE A 147 7.09 -8.10 31.54
C ILE A 147 5.64 -7.82 31.98
N PRO A 148 4.70 -7.67 31.03
CA PRO A 148 3.28 -7.66 31.37
C PRO A 148 2.86 -9.06 31.82
N GLY A 149 2.05 -9.13 32.87
CA GLY A 149 1.49 -10.36 33.41
C GLY A 149 -0.04 -10.32 33.36
N ASN A 150 -0.64 -11.47 33.06
CA ASN A 150 -2.07 -11.68 33.14
C ASN A 150 -2.35 -13.02 33.83
N ASN A 151 -3.09 -12.99 34.94
CA ASN A 151 -3.42 -14.19 35.72
C ASN A 151 -4.92 -14.28 35.97
N ALA A 152 -5.50 -15.43 35.62
CA ALA A 152 -6.85 -15.79 36.03
C ALA A 152 -6.86 -16.15 37.53
N LEU A 153 -7.55 -15.35 38.32
CA LEU A 153 -7.68 -15.49 39.77
C LEU A 153 -9.06 -16.07 40.12
N THR A 154 -9.06 -17.04 41.02
CA THR A 154 -10.29 -17.60 41.60
C THR A 154 -10.26 -17.38 43.12
N PHE A 155 -11.33 -16.80 43.64
CA PHE A 155 -11.56 -16.55 45.06
C PHE A 155 -12.70 -17.42 45.56
N GLY A 156 -12.50 -18.09 46.70
CA GLY A 156 -13.51 -18.95 47.31
C GLY A 156 -13.27 -20.46 47.07
N PRO A 157 -14.23 -21.31 47.46
CA PRO A 157 -15.65 -21.00 47.72
C PRO A 157 -15.91 -20.16 48.99
N ILE A 158 -16.93 -19.30 48.94
CA ILE A 158 -17.44 -18.50 50.05
C ILE A 158 -18.85 -18.98 50.36
N GLU A 159 -19.10 -19.43 51.59
CA GLU A 159 -20.41 -19.91 52.01
C GLU A 159 -21.29 -18.75 52.47
N VAL A 160 -22.34 -18.47 51.70
CA VAL A 160 -23.25 -17.35 51.95
C VAL A 160 -24.60 -17.85 52.47
N THR A 161 -24.96 -17.42 53.68
CA THR A 161 -26.24 -17.78 54.33
C THR A 161 -27.22 -16.61 54.33
N GLY A 162 -28.51 -16.86 54.09
CA GLY A 162 -29.56 -15.84 54.13
C GLY A 162 -30.56 -15.92 52.99
N ILE A 163 -31.44 -14.93 52.90
CA ILE A 163 -32.45 -14.79 51.84
C ILE A 163 -31.85 -13.87 50.76
N ALA A 164 -32.02 -14.23 49.48
CA ALA A 164 -31.54 -13.45 48.35
C ALA A 164 -31.99 -11.99 48.43
N ALA A 165 -31.03 -11.06 48.31
CA ALA A 165 -31.34 -9.65 48.18
C ALA A 165 -31.69 -9.38 46.71
N ALA A 166 -32.77 -8.63 46.47
CA ALA A 166 -33.12 -8.20 45.12
C ALA A 166 -31.98 -7.33 44.55
N PRO A 167 -31.53 -7.57 43.30
CA PRO A 167 -30.51 -6.74 42.68
C PRO A 167 -31.00 -5.29 42.61
N ALA A 168 -30.15 -4.34 43.00
CA ALA A 168 -30.39 -2.94 42.68
C ALA A 168 -30.52 -2.82 41.15
N SER A 169 -31.62 -2.20 40.71
CA SER A 169 -31.97 -2.04 39.30
C SER A 169 -30.80 -1.45 38.50
N VAL A 170 -30.39 -2.18 37.47
CA VAL A 170 -29.56 -1.67 36.37
C VAL A 170 -30.27 -0.45 35.76
N PRO A 171 -29.63 0.72 35.60
CA PRO A 171 -30.17 1.78 34.75
C PRO A 171 -30.26 1.26 33.32
N ALA A 172 -31.48 1.11 32.82
CA ALA A 172 -31.74 0.86 31.42
C ALA A 172 -31.24 2.04 30.58
N ALA A 173 -30.61 1.73 29.45
CA ALA A 173 -30.39 2.68 28.37
C ALA A 173 -31.72 3.36 27.99
N PRO A 174 -31.75 4.68 27.71
CA PRO A 174 -32.94 5.31 27.18
C PRO A 174 -33.09 4.93 25.70
N ALA A 175 -34.17 4.23 25.35
CA ALA A 175 -34.65 4.15 23.98
C ALA A 175 -35.48 5.41 23.67
N THR A 176 -34.99 6.18 22.69
CA THR A 176 -35.72 6.96 21.67
C THR A 176 -37.15 7.46 21.97
N LYS A 177 -37.31 8.79 21.98
CA LYS A 177 -38.52 9.47 21.49
C LYS A 177 -38.18 10.29 20.24
N SER A 178 -38.89 10.00 19.15
CA SER A 178 -38.91 10.78 17.91
C SER A 178 -39.32 12.24 18.13
N PRO A 179 -38.97 13.15 17.21
CA PRO A 179 -39.22 14.58 17.34
C PRO A 179 -40.67 14.91 17.00
N THR A 180 -41.38 15.66 17.84
CA THR A 180 -42.55 16.43 17.39
C THR A 180 -42.69 17.70 18.24
N ALA A 181 -42.51 18.81 17.52
CA ALA A 181 -43.15 20.12 17.65
C ALA A 181 -43.46 20.70 19.04
N THR A 182 -42.88 21.88 19.29
CA THR A 182 -43.54 22.94 20.07
C THR A 182 -43.80 24.10 19.12
N ALA A 183 -45.08 24.40 18.89
CA ALA A 183 -45.55 25.53 18.11
C ALA A 183 -45.70 26.78 19.00
N VAL A 184 -45.41 27.92 18.38
CA VAL A 184 -45.69 29.29 18.80
C VAL A 184 -47.20 29.59 18.67
N PRO A 185 -47.81 30.47 19.50
CA PRO A 185 -49.11 31.06 19.18
C PRO A 185 -49.00 32.41 18.43
N SER A 186 -49.48 32.39 17.19
CA SER A 186 -50.42 33.30 16.50
C SER A 186 -50.48 34.81 16.80
N THR A 187 -50.34 35.64 15.75
CA THR A 187 -51.42 36.46 15.11
C THR A 187 -50.83 37.13 13.85
N ALA A 188 -51.22 36.81 12.60
CA ALA A 188 -52.45 37.09 11.83
C ALA A 188 -52.26 38.21 10.77
N ALA A 189 -52.32 37.74 9.51
CA ALA A 189 -52.57 38.32 8.16
C ALA A 189 -53.31 39.69 8.02
N PRO A 190 -53.43 40.34 6.82
CA PRO A 190 -53.37 39.73 5.48
C PRO A 190 -52.80 40.54 4.26
N ALA A 191 -52.62 39.78 3.16
CA ALA A 191 -52.93 40.06 1.74
C ALA A 191 -52.04 40.95 0.82
N SER A 192 -51.36 40.24 -0.10
CA SER A 192 -51.50 40.24 -1.59
C SER A 192 -50.75 41.22 -2.53
N VAL A 193 -50.48 40.65 -3.73
CA VAL A 193 -50.13 41.23 -5.05
C VAL A 193 -48.61 41.44 -5.30
N ALA A 194 -47.97 41.19 -6.44
CA ALA A 194 -48.08 40.32 -7.62
C ALA A 194 -46.82 40.59 -8.51
N THR A 195 -46.52 39.65 -9.41
CA THR A 195 -45.89 39.86 -10.75
C THR A 195 -44.40 40.24 -10.96
N THR A 196 -43.84 39.41 -11.84
CA THR A 196 -42.68 39.37 -12.76
C THR A 196 -42.16 40.69 -13.44
N PRO A 197 -41.00 40.63 -14.17
CA PRO A 197 -39.93 41.66 -14.31
C PRO A 197 -40.09 42.52 -15.61
N PRO A 198 -39.17 43.42 -16.08
CA PRO A 198 -37.86 43.06 -16.68
C PRO A 198 -36.76 44.18 -16.80
N THR A 199 -35.62 43.83 -17.45
CA THR A 199 -34.74 44.66 -18.33
C THR A 199 -33.88 45.82 -17.78
N ALA A 200 -32.55 45.77 -17.99
CA ALA A 200 -31.80 46.66 -18.91
C ALA A 200 -30.27 46.42 -18.87
N THR A 201 -29.66 46.73 -20.00
CA THR A 201 -28.37 46.34 -20.58
C THR A 201 -27.26 47.41 -20.33
N PRO A 202 -26.04 47.29 -20.89
CA PRO A 202 -24.78 47.67 -20.24
C PRO A 202 -24.21 49.02 -20.73
N ASP A 203 -23.21 49.52 -20.01
CA ASP A 203 -22.33 50.58 -20.51
C ASP A 203 -20.96 50.07 -20.92
N THR A 204 -20.73 50.21 -22.22
CA THR A 204 -19.46 50.23 -22.95
C THR A 204 -18.53 51.36 -22.52
N ALA A 205 -17.22 51.09 -22.48
CA ALA A 205 -16.21 52.07 -22.84
C ALA A 205 -15.03 51.38 -23.54
N SER A 206 -14.88 51.69 -24.82
CA SER A 206 -13.79 51.32 -25.72
C SER A 206 -12.71 52.39 -25.68
N ALA A 207 -11.45 51.98 -25.78
CA ALA A 207 -10.39 52.79 -26.37
C ALA A 207 -9.39 51.88 -27.09
N ALA A 208 -9.28 52.11 -28.41
CA ALA A 208 -8.40 51.45 -29.36
C ALA A 208 -7.13 52.31 -29.63
N LEU A 209 -6.29 51.80 -30.56
CA LEU A 209 -5.06 52.32 -31.22
C LEU A 209 -3.76 51.67 -30.68
N ALA A 210 -2.82 51.19 -31.50
CA ALA A 210 -2.61 51.27 -32.95
C ALA A 210 -1.70 50.14 -33.46
N THR A 211 -1.77 49.93 -34.77
CA THR A 211 -1.07 48.94 -35.61
C THR A 211 0.23 49.50 -36.23
N ALA A 212 1.07 48.57 -36.72
CA ALA A 212 1.97 48.64 -37.92
C ALA A 212 3.51 48.49 -37.65
N PRO A 213 4.36 48.17 -38.67
CA PRO A 213 4.67 46.78 -39.11
C PRO A 213 6.17 46.50 -39.45
N ALA A 214 6.47 45.23 -39.80
CA ALA A 214 7.61 44.70 -40.62
C ALA A 214 9.06 44.93 -40.11
N THR A 215 10.03 44.01 -40.23
CA THR A 215 10.58 43.39 -41.46
C THR A 215 11.61 42.29 -41.10
N ALA A 216 11.86 41.39 -42.05
CA ALA A 216 12.72 40.20 -42.01
C ALA A 216 14.23 40.40 -41.81
N THR A 217 14.92 39.39 -41.25
CA THR A 217 16.16 38.79 -41.84
C THR A 217 16.60 37.52 -41.08
N ALA A 218 16.91 36.45 -41.81
CA ALA A 218 17.83 35.38 -41.39
C ALA A 218 19.28 35.89 -41.51
N PRO A 219 20.28 35.30 -40.80
CA PRO A 219 21.08 34.27 -41.48
C PRO A 219 21.68 33.17 -40.56
N ASP A 220 22.04 32.07 -41.23
CA ASP A 220 23.15 31.12 -41.03
C ASP A 220 23.59 30.60 -39.65
N ALA A 221 23.65 29.27 -39.58
CA ALA A 221 24.47 28.49 -38.68
C ALA A 221 25.98 28.65 -39.00
N PRO A 222 26.87 28.34 -38.04
CA PRO A 222 27.64 27.12 -38.22
C PRO A 222 27.80 26.28 -36.94
N ALA A 223 28.39 25.12 -37.16
CA ALA A 223 28.47 23.95 -36.30
C ALA A 223 29.31 24.08 -35.01
N ALA A 224 28.89 23.26 -34.04
CA ALA A 224 29.67 22.43 -33.11
C ALA A 224 30.72 23.09 -32.20
N VAL A 225 30.48 23.02 -30.89
CA VAL A 225 31.40 22.37 -29.93
C VAL A 225 30.62 21.81 -28.74
N SER A 226 30.91 20.55 -28.41
CA SER A 226 30.47 19.83 -27.23
C SER A 226 30.93 20.51 -25.93
N ALA A 227 30.05 20.59 -24.94
CA ALA A 227 30.44 20.71 -23.54
C ALA A 227 29.37 20.07 -22.64
N GLU A 228 29.77 18.97 -22.00
CA GLU A 228 29.09 18.35 -20.86
C GLU A 228 28.70 19.40 -19.80
N ALA A 229 27.42 19.45 -19.47
CA ALA A 229 26.93 20.08 -18.24
C ALA A 229 25.91 19.15 -17.58
N LYS A 230 26.45 18.28 -16.74
CA LYS A 230 25.76 17.43 -15.77
C LYS A 230 24.99 18.31 -14.79
N ALA A 231 23.66 18.39 -14.93
CA ALA A 231 22.78 19.03 -13.96
C ALA A 231 21.97 17.96 -13.23
N SER A 232 22.52 17.51 -12.10
CA SER A 232 21.84 16.72 -11.08
C SER A 232 21.03 17.64 -10.17
N ALA A 233 19.71 17.48 -10.13
CA ALA A 233 18.80 18.05 -9.13
C ALA A 233 17.58 17.11 -8.93
N PRO A 234 16.89 17.17 -7.77
CA PRO A 234 16.52 15.98 -7.00
C PRO A 234 15.18 15.35 -7.43
N ALA A 235 15.24 14.25 -8.18
CA ALA A 235 14.07 13.41 -8.51
C ALA A 235 13.95 12.14 -7.63
N ALA A 236 14.82 11.98 -6.63
CA ALA A 236 14.98 10.72 -5.90
C ALA A 236 13.82 10.34 -4.94
N ALA A 237 12.89 11.24 -4.62
CA ALA A 237 11.82 10.96 -3.66
C ALA A 237 10.51 10.45 -4.28
N VAL A 238 10.27 10.71 -5.57
CA VAL A 238 9.01 10.31 -6.25
C VAL A 238 9.19 8.99 -7.04
N ALA A 239 10.44 8.58 -7.27
CA ALA A 239 10.78 7.32 -7.91
C ALA A 239 10.52 6.07 -7.05
N ALA A 240 10.12 6.22 -5.78
CA ALA A 240 9.87 5.10 -4.88
C ALA A 240 8.50 4.42 -5.07
N VAL A 241 7.59 4.94 -5.90
CA VAL A 241 6.28 4.30 -6.14
C VAL A 241 6.25 3.55 -7.49
N GLY A 242 7.12 3.91 -8.42
CA GLY A 242 7.44 3.09 -9.58
C GLY A 242 8.73 2.35 -9.33
N ALA A 243 8.66 1.14 -8.78
CA ALA A 243 9.81 0.23 -8.82
C ALA A 243 10.35 0.21 -10.27
N PRO A 244 11.67 0.28 -10.49
CA PRO A 244 12.23 0.25 -11.85
C PRO A 244 11.84 -1.08 -12.49
N ALA A 245 10.78 -1.06 -13.29
CA ALA A 245 10.44 -2.14 -14.18
C ALA A 245 11.52 -2.13 -15.26
N ALA A 246 12.47 -3.04 -15.08
CA ALA A 246 13.54 -3.30 -16.02
C ALA A 246 12.95 -3.55 -17.42
N SER A 247 13.63 -3.00 -18.43
CA SER A 247 13.47 -3.28 -19.85
C SER A 247 13.33 -4.79 -20.13
N PRO A 248 12.75 -5.22 -21.27
CA PRO A 248 12.82 -6.61 -21.67
C PRO A 248 14.29 -6.98 -21.77
N GLN A 249 14.66 -7.91 -20.91
CA GLN A 249 16.02 -8.36 -20.63
C GLN A 249 16.57 -9.26 -21.74
N ALA A 250 16.35 -8.92 -23.00
CA ALA A 250 17.17 -9.44 -24.07
C ALA A 250 18.54 -8.78 -23.94
N THR A 251 19.49 -9.46 -23.27
CA THR A 251 20.94 -9.18 -23.09
C THR A 251 21.48 -8.77 -21.70
N LEU A 252 20.69 -8.68 -20.62
CA LEU A 252 21.33 -8.54 -19.29
C LEU A 252 21.99 -9.86 -18.87
N GLY A 253 23.24 -9.79 -18.41
CA GLY A 253 23.92 -10.92 -17.79
C GLY A 253 23.20 -11.36 -16.51
N LEU A 254 23.25 -12.66 -16.17
CA LEU A 254 22.57 -13.21 -14.99
C LEU A 254 22.95 -12.47 -13.68
N LEU A 255 24.23 -12.09 -13.55
CA LEU A 255 24.72 -11.34 -12.40
C LEU A 255 24.13 -9.92 -12.33
N GLU A 256 24.04 -9.23 -13.45
CA GLU A 256 23.47 -7.88 -13.54
C GLU A 256 21.99 -7.89 -13.17
N TYR A 257 21.25 -8.89 -13.69
CA TYR A 257 19.86 -9.13 -13.32
C TYR A 257 19.69 -9.39 -11.81
N MET A 258 20.56 -10.22 -11.21
CA MET A 258 20.54 -10.46 -9.76
C MET A 258 20.87 -9.19 -8.97
N LEU A 259 21.85 -8.38 -9.39
CA LEU A 259 22.18 -7.13 -8.72
C LEU A 259 21.03 -6.12 -8.77
N LEU A 260 20.32 -6.04 -9.90
CA LEU A 260 19.13 -5.20 -10.03
C LEU A 260 17.97 -5.71 -9.16
N ALA A 261 17.75 -7.03 -9.13
CA ALA A 261 16.78 -7.66 -8.23
C ALA A 261 17.11 -7.42 -6.75
N PHE A 262 18.39 -7.51 -6.38
CA PHE A 262 18.88 -7.21 -5.03
C PHE A 262 18.59 -5.74 -4.67
N GLY A 263 18.90 -4.80 -5.57
CA GLY A 263 18.59 -3.38 -5.37
C GLY A 263 17.09 -3.12 -5.19
N ALA A 264 16.25 -3.78 -6.00
CA ALA A 264 14.80 -3.69 -5.88
C ALA A 264 14.29 -4.25 -4.52
N GLY A 265 14.87 -5.35 -4.04
CA GLY A 265 14.53 -5.93 -2.73
C GLY A 265 14.90 -5.01 -1.57
N LEU A 266 16.04 -4.33 -1.65
CA LEU A 266 16.45 -3.36 -0.63
C LEU A 266 15.53 -2.13 -0.63
N LEU A 267 15.14 -1.64 -1.81
CA LEU A 267 14.20 -0.53 -1.95
C LEU A 267 12.79 -0.90 -1.45
N ALA A 268 12.37 -2.15 -1.66
CA ALA A 268 11.07 -2.64 -1.21
C ALA A 268 10.90 -2.60 0.32
N VAL A 269 11.98 -2.63 1.10
CA VAL A 269 11.92 -2.49 2.57
C VAL A 269 11.47 -1.09 3.00
N LEU A 270 11.71 -0.07 2.17
CA LEU A 270 11.29 1.31 2.42
C LEU A 270 9.82 1.55 2.07
N MET A 271 9.12 0.55 1.50
CA MET A 271 7.72 0.68 1.11
C MET A 271 6.82 0.77 2.36
N PRO A 272 5.72 1.55 2.27
CA PRO A 272 4.85 1.83 3.42
C PRO A 272 4.27 0.58 4.08
N CYS A 273 4.10 -0.52 3.32
CA CYS A 273 3.54 -1.78 3.83
C CYS A 273 4.52 -2.61 4.67
N VAL A 274 5.82 -2.31 4.59
CA VAL A 274 6.91 -3.12 5.14
C VAL A 274 7.55 -2.42 6.33
N TYR A 275 7.72 -1.11 6.18
CA TYR A 275 8.37 -0.27 7.18
C TYR A 275 7.73 -0.37 8.59
N PRO A 276 6.38 -0.36 8.75
CA PRO A 276 5.71 -0.47 10.05
C PRO A 276 5.92 -1.82 10.74
N MET A 277 6.28 -2.87 10.00
CA MET A 277 6.56 -4.20 10.55
C MET A 277 8.00 -4.34 11.07
N LEU A 278 8.93 -3.45 10.70
CA LEU A 278 10.31 -3.47 11.20
C LEU A 278 10.36 -3.34 12.74
N PRO A 279 9.68 -2.37 13.40
CA PRO A 279 9.69 -2.28 14.86
C PRO A 279 9.04 -3.50 15.55
N MET A 280 7.96 -4.05 14.99
CA MET A 280 7.27 -5.22 15.56
C MET A 280 8.15 -6.47 15.52
N THR A 281 8.76 -6.75 14.37
CA THR A 281 9.65 -7.92 14.19
C THR A 281 10.87 -7.83 15.09
N VAL A 282 11.44 -6.64 15.23
CA VAL A 282 12.53 -6.37 16.15
C VAL A 282 12.13 -6.58 17.61
N SER A 283 10.97 -6.07 18.05
CA SER A 283 10.49 -6.21 19.44
C SER A 283 10.43 -7.69 19.86
N TYR A 284 9.97 -8.55 18.96
CA TYR A 284 9.96 -10.00 19.15
C TYR A 284 11.37 -10.59 19.42
N PHE A 285 12.40 -10.17 18.68
CA PHE A 285 13.78 -10.64 18.91
C PHE A 285 14.43 -10.00 20.14
N THR A 286 14.03 -8.78 20.49
CA THR A 286 14.56 -8.07 21.67
C THR A 286 14.03 -8.69 22.97
N ASN A 287 12.83 -9.27 22.94
CA ASN A 287 12.19 -9.97 24.06
C ASN A 287 12.52 -11.48 24.14
N SER A 288 13.26 -12.03 23.18
CA SER A 288 13.69 -13.44 23.20
C SER A 288 14.84 -13.63 24.22
N SER A 289 14.52 -14.11 25.42
CA SER A 289 15.41 -14.30 26.59
C SER A 289 16.48 -15.42 26.48
N GLY A 290 17.15 -15.56 25.33
CA GLY A 290 18.15 -16.60 25.06
C GLY A 290 19.61 -16.12 25.03
N SER A 291 20.55 -17.06 24.82
CA SER A 291 21.96 -16.73 24.59
C SER A 291 22.16 -15.98 23.27
N ARG A 292 23.26 -15.21 23.12
CA ARG A 292 23.58 -14.49 21.87
C ARG A 292 23.56 -15.41 20.65
N ALA A 293 24.08 -16.64 20.79
CA ALA A 293 24.08 -17.63 19.72
C ALA A 293 22.65 -18.06 19.33
N GLN A 294 21.75 -18.21 20.30
CA GLN A 294 20.36 -18.55 20.05
C GLN A 294 19.61 -17.41 19.36
N GLY A 295 19.88 -16.14 19.73
CA GLY A 295 19.35 -14.97 19.03
C GLY A 295 19.77 -14.91 17.57
N ILE A 296 21.06 -15.13 17.28
CA ILE A 296 21.59 -15.20 15.91
C ILE A 296 20.91 -16.32 15.11
N ALA A 297 20.78 -17.50 15.70
CA ALA A 297 20.18 -18.63 15.00
C ALA A 297 18.69 -18.39 14.68
N LYS A 298 17.93 -17.80 15.61
CA LYS A 298 16.54 -17.38 15.38
C LYS A 298 16.42 -16.33 14.26
N ALA A 299 17.30 -15.33 14.25
CA ALA A 299 17.35 -14.31 13.20
C ALA A 299 17.64 -14.92 11.81
N LEU A 300 18.59 -15.85 11.74
CA LEU A 300 18.93 -16.55 10.49
C LEU A 300 17.76 -17.40 9.99
N VAL A 301 17.08 -18.15 10.85
CA VAL A 301 15.92 -18.96 10.42
C VAL A 301 14.75 -18.08 10.00
N TYR A 302 14.55 -16.93 10.65
CA TYR A 302 13.56 -15.95 10.21
C TYR A 302 13.88 -15.42 8.80
N GLY A 303 15.12 -14.98 8.57
CA GLY A 303 15.57 -14.52 7.25
C GLY A 303 15.46 -15.61 6.18
N LEU A 304 15.90 -16.84 6.48
CA LEU A 304 15.78 -17.98 5.56
C LEU A 304 14.32 -18.32 5.27
N SER A 305 13.42 -18.17 6.24
CA SER A 305 11.98 -18.36 6.03
C SER A 305 11.42 -17.33 5.06
N ILE A 306 11.77 -16.04 5.21
CA ILE A 306 11.37 -14.98 4.27
C ILE A 306 11.86 -15.32 2.85
N ILE A 307 13.14 -15.69 2.70
CA ILE A 307 13.74 -16.04 1.40
C ILE A 307 13.00 -17.23 0.78
N ALA A 308 12.76 -18.29 1.56
CA ALA A 308 12.08 -19.49 1.10
C ALA A 308 10.63 -19.20 0.67
N ILE A 309 9.89 -18.41 1.45
CA ILE A 309 8.48 -18.10 1.15
C ILE A 309 8.38 -17.20 -0.08
N TYR A 310 9.14 -16.11 -0.17
CA TYR A 310 9.12 -15.24 -1.36
C TYR A 310 9.56 -15.96 -2.64
N THR A 311 10.63 -16.76 -2.55
CA THR A 311 11.13 -17.52 -3.71
C THR A 311 10.10 -18.56 -4.13
N THR A 312 9.52 -19.30 -3.18
CA THR A 312 8.51 -20.32 -3.48
C THR A 312 7.24 -19.68 -4.03
N ALA A 313 6.74 -18.59 -3.43
CA ALA A 313 5.56 -17.88 -3.90
C ALA A 313 5.77 -17.32 -5.31
N GLY A 314 6.92 -16.67 -5.58
CA GLY A 314 7.24 -16.15 -6.90
C GLY A 314 7.37 -17.23 -7.97
N VAL A 315 8.05 -18.33 -7.66
CA VAL A 315 8.19 -19.48 -8.57
C VAL A 315 6.84 -20.17 -8.80
N LEU A 316 6.07 -20.42 -7.75
CA LEU A 316 4.76 -21.04 -7.83
C LEU A 316 3.80 -20.19 -8.68
N LEU A 317 3.79 -18.87 -8.47
CA LEU A 317 2.99 -17.94 -9.24
C LEU A 317 3.38 -17.94 -10.72
N SER A 318 4.69 -17.94 -11.00
CA SER A 318 5.23 -18.00 -12.36
C SER A 318 4.84 -19.30 -13.07
N VAL A 319 4.82 -20.44 -12.37
CA VAL A 319 4.43 -21.75 -12.93
C VAL A 319 2.92 -21.88 -13.08
N LEU A 320 2.11 -21.41 -12.13
CA LEU A 320 0.65 -21.57 -12.15
C LEU A 320 -0.06 -20.62 -13.12
N LEU A 321 0.39 -19.37 -13.20
CA LEU A 321 -0.24 -18.34 -14.01
C LEU A 321 0.50 -18.08 -15.34
N GLY A 322 1.71 -18.61 -15.49
CA GLY A 322 2.50 -18.51 -16.71
C GLY A 322 2.87 -17.07 -17.09
N ALA A 323 3.07 -16.84 -18.39
CA ALA A 323 3.39 -15.52 -18.94
C ALA A 323 2.27 -14.47 -18.75
N ASP A 324 1.04 -14.90 -18.48
CA ASP A 324 -0.13 -14.03 -18.35
C ASP A 324 -0.25 -13.44 -16.92
N ALA A 325 0.50 -14.00 -15.95
CA ALA A 325 0.39 -13.71 -14.51
C ALA A 325 0.51 -12.22 -14.16
N ALA A 326 1.55 -11.57 -14.68
CA ALA A 326 1.88 -10.18 -14.37
C ALA A 326 0.75 -9.25 -14.81
N ASN A 327 0.23 -9.49 -16.01
CA ASN A 327 -0.85 -8.69 -16.58
C ASN A 327 -2.16 -8.91 -15.82
N VAL A 328 -2.52 -10.16 -15.52
CA VAL A 328 -3.76 -10.49 -14.80
C VAL A 328 -3.75 -9.86 -13.41
N ILE A 329 -2.70 -10.04 -12.62
CA ILE A 329 -2.69 -9.54 -11.23
C ILE A 329 -2.73 -8.00 -11.20
N SER A 330 -2.02 -7.35 -12.13
CA SER A 330 -1.92 -5.88 -12.15
C SER A 330 -3.18 -5.19 -12.68
N SER A 331 -3.94 -5.84 -13.58
CA SER A 331 -5.11 -5.24 -14.24
C SER A 331 -6.47 -5.78 -13.76
N HIS A 332 -6.49 -6.91 -13.04
CA HIS A 332 -7.75 -7.50 -12.60
C HIS A 332 -8.37 -6.70 -11.44
N TRP A 333 -9.69 -6.54 -11.47
CA TRP A 333 -10.40 -5.73 -10.47
C TRP A 333 -10.25 -6.30 -9.06
N LEU A 334 -10.33 -7.63 -8.90
CA LEU A 334 -10.36 -8.27 -7.58
C LEU A 334 -9.09 -7.99 -6.74
N PRO A 335 -7.85 -8.27 -7.20
CA PRO A 335 -6.66 -7.90 -6.44
C PRO A 335 -6.57 -6.40 -6.17
N ASN A 336 -6.87 -5.56 -7.16
CA ASN A 336 -6.80 -4.11 -7.03
C ASN A 336 -7.82 -3.54 -6.01
N VAL A 337 -9.06 -4.03 -6.00
CA VAL A 337 -10.11 -3.62 -5.04
C VAL A 337 -9.80 -4.12 -3.63
N ILE A 338 -9.28 -5.35 -3.50
CA ILE A 338 -8.81 -5.86 -2.20
C ILE A 338 -7.64 -5.01 -1.70
N SER A 339 -6.65 -4.71 -2.54
CA SER A 339 -5.54 -3.83 -2.20
C SER A 339 -6.02 -2.43 -1.83
N PHE A 340 -6.98 -1.85 -2.56
CA PHE A 340 -7.62 -0.58 -2.19
C PHE A 340 -8.21 -0.64 -0.78
N ALA A 341 -9.03 -1.65 -0.48
CA ALA A 341 -9.65 -1.80 0.83
C ALA A 341 -8.62 -1.97 1.96
N ILE A 342 -7.58 -2.77 1.72
CA ILE A 342 -6.48 -3.01 2.66
C ILE A 342 -5.69 -1.72 2.93
N PHE A 343 -5.31 -0.98 1.88
CA PHE A 343 -4.57 0.28 2.03
C PHE A 343 -5.43 1.37 2.68
N VAL A 344 -6.74 1.43 2.41
CA VAL A 344 -7.65 2.33 3.14
C VAL A 344 -7.68 1.95 4.62
N LEU A 345 -7.84 0.66 4.94
CA LEU A 345 -7.89 0.19 6.32
C LEU A 345 -6.59 0.49 7.08
N PHE A 346 -5.42 0.22 6.49
CA PHE A 346 -4.13 0.56 7.10
C PHE A 346 -3.88 2.07 7.17
N GLY A 347 -4.22 2.82 6.12
CA GLY A 347 -4.10 4.26 6.11
C GLY A 347 -4.92 4.92 7.21
N LEU A 348 -6.18 4.49 7.41
CA LEU A 348 -7.03 4.95 8.51
C LEU A 348 -6.49 4.54 9.89
N SER A 349 -5.92 3.33 10.00
CA SER A 349 -5.24 2.88 11.22
C SER A 349 -4.01 3.75 11.55
N PHE A 350 -3.27 4.16 10.53
CA PHE A 350 -2.11 5.04 10.66
C PHE A 350 -2.47 6.49 10.99
N LEU A 351 -3.61 6.97 10.52
CA LEU A 351 -4.19 8.24 10.98
C LEU A 351 -4.75 8.17 12.42
N GLY A 352 -4.79 6.97 13.03
CA GLY A 352 -5.24 6.78 14.40
C GLY A 352 -6.75 6.73 14.58
N LEU A 353 -7.53 6.45 13.51
CA LEU A 353 -8.99 6.28 13.59
C LEU A 353 -9.36 5.06 14.43
N PHE A 354 -8.59 3.98 14.29
CA PHE A 354 -8.64 2.78 15.11
C PHE A 354 -7.24 2.18 15.11
N GLU A 355 -6.85 1.50 16.17
CA GLU A 355 -5.71 0.60 16.10
C GLU A 355 -6.22 -0.76 15.66
N ILE A 356 -5.51 -1.43 14.74
CA ILE A 356 -5.79 -2.83 14.41
C ILE A 356 -5.28 -3.67 15.59
N GLN A 357 -5.97 -3.57 16.72
CA GLN A 357 -5.84 -4.51 17.82
C GLN A 357 -6.73 -5.68 17.45
N ALA A 358 -6.10 -6.75 16.97
CA ALA A 358 -6.83 -8.00 16.80
C ALA A 358 -7.45 -8.38 18.17
N PRO A 359 -8.64 -9.02 18.20
CA PRO A 359 -9.34 -9.33 19.44
C PRO A 359 -8.37 -10.00 20.40
N SER A 360 -8.33 -9.58 21.66
CA SER A 360 -7.38 -10.10 22.65
C SER A 360 -7.42 -11.63 22.74
N GLY A 361 -8.55 -12.28 22.49
CA GLY A 361 -8.64 -13.74 22.36
C GLY A 361 -7.89 -14.34 21.15
N LEU A 362 -7.92 -13.69 19.99
CA LEU A 362 -7.19 -14.11 18.78
C LEU A 362 -5.70 -13.80 18.93
N VAL A 363 -5.36 -12.58 19.35
CA VAL A 363 -3.98 -12.18 19.63
C VAL A 363 -3.39 -13.07 20.70
N ASN A 364 -4.03 -13.27 21.86
CA ASN A 364 -3.53 -14.19 22.87
C ASN A 364 -3.47 -15.64 22.39
N SER A 365 -4.24 -16.06 21.38
CA SER A 365 -4.12 -17.41 20.80
C SER A 365 -2.96 -17.54 19.80
N VAL A 366 -2.74 -16.50 18.99
CA VAL A 366 -1.66 -16.42 18.00
C VAL A 366 -0.35 -16.13 18.70
N ASP A 367 -0.34 -15.21 19.67
CA ASP A 367 0.74 -15.00 20.63
C ASP A 367 0.94 -16.24 21.46
N ARG A 368 -0.04 -16.92 22.07
CA ARG A 368 0.22 -18.25 22.70
C ARG A 368 0.80 -19.28 21.73
N GLN A 369 0.51 -19.19 20.44
CA GLN A 369 1.05 -20.08 19.41
C GLN A 369 2.46 -19.63 18.93
N ALA A 370 2.78 -18.34 19.02
CA ALA A 370 4.09 -17.75 18.76
C ALA A 370 5.02 -17.87 20.00
N ASP A 371 4.48 -17.58 21.19
CA ASP A 371 4.97 -17.78 22.56
C ASP A 371 5.09 -19.26 22.95
N LYS A 372 4.49 -20.19 22.20
CA LYS A 372 4.92 -21.60 22.20
C LYS A 372 6.38 -21.76 21.76
N GLY A 373 7.06 -20.67 21.39
CA GLY A 373 8.49 -20.50 21.66
C GLY A 373 9.37 -21.43 20.84
N GLY A 374 9.02 -21.62 19.57
CA GLY A 374 9.70 -22.56 18.69
C GLY A 374 10.13 -21.95 17.35
N TRP A 375 10.88 -22.73 16.58
CA TRP A 375 11.29 -22.39 15.22
C TRP A 375 10.09 -22.22 14.25
N SER A 376 8.95 -22.85 14.56
CA SER A 376 7.71 -22.71 13.78
C SER A 376 7.05 -21.34 13.93
N GLY A 377 7.11 -20.69 15.09
CA GLY A 377 6.56 -19.34 15.30
C GLY A 377 7.25 -18.30 14.42
N LEU A 378 8.57 -18.43 14.24
CA LEU A 378 9.36 -17.60 13.32
C LEU A 378 8.91 -17.76 11.86
N PHE A 379 8.57 -18.98 11.45
CA PHE A 379 8.07 -19.25 10.11
C PHE A 379 6.70 -18.59 9.86
N PHE A 380 5.76 -18.69 10.80
CA PHE A 380 4.44 -18.04 10.67
C PHE A 380 4.53 -16.51 10.69
N MET A 381 5.42 -15.94 11.52
CA MET A 381 5.71 -14.51 11.50
C MET A 381 6.29 -14.08 10.16
N ALA A 382 7.24 -14.85 9.60
CA ALA A 382 7.79 -14.58 8.28
C ALA A 382 6.72 -14.68 7.19
N ALA A 383 5.85 -15.69 7.24
CA ALA A 383 4.74 -15.86 6.31
C ALA A 383 3.77 -14.67 6.35
N THR A 384 3.47 -14.16 7.54
CA THR A 384 2.60 -12.99 7.72
C THR A 384 3.25 -11.73 7.13
N LEU A 385 4.54 -11.51 7.39
CA LEU A 385 5.30 -10.40 6.79
C LEU A 385 5.29 -10.50 5.26
N VAL A 386 5.60 -11.67 4.70
CA VAL A 386 5.61 -11.88 3.25
C VAL A 386 4.23 -11.66 2.65
N LEU A 387 3.16 -12.17 3.28
CA LEU A 387 1.79 -12.00 2.79
C LEU A 387 1.38 -10.53 2.69
N VAL A 388 1.65 -9.74 3.74
CA VAL A 388 1.31 -8.31 3.76
C VAL A 388 2.18 -7.53 2.77
N SER A 389 3.49 -7.79 2.77
CA SER A 389 4.44 -7.11 1.87
C SER A 389 4.27 -7.50 0.41
N PHE A 390 3.74 -8.70 0.13
CA PHE A 390 3.55 -9.19 -1.23
C PHE A 390 2.74 -8.21 -2.08
N SER A 391 1.69 -7.61 -1.50
CA SER A 391 0.84 -6.58 -2.11
C SER A 391 1.64 -5.42 -2.71
N CYS A 392 2.78 -5.09 -2.10
CA CYS A 392 3.60 -3.93 -2.45
C CYS A 392 4.83 -4.34 -3.28
N THR A 393 5.10 -5.65 -3.40
CA THR A 393 6.15 -6.23 -4.24
C THR A 393 5.63 -6.83 -5.55
N VAL A 394 4.31 -6.83 -5.79
CA VAL A 394 3.67 -7.37 -7.01
C VAL A 394 4.32 -6.87 -8.31
N PRO A 395 4.66 -5.57 -8.48
CA PRO A 395 5.27 -5.10 -9.73
C PRO A 395 6.59 -5.82 -10.04
N PHE A 396 7.40 -6.07 -9.02
CA PHE A 396 8.65 -6.81 -9.17
C PHE A 396 8.37 -8.29 -9.46
N VAL A 397 7.49 -8.94 -8.70
CA VAL A 397 7.14 -10.37 -8.93
C VAL A 397 6.60 -10.58 -10.35
N GLY A 398 5.81 -9.64 -10.86
CA GLY A 398 5.34 -9.65 -12.25
C GLY A 398 6.50 -9.58 -13.25
N SER A 399 7.46 -8.68 -13.05
CA SER A 399 8.65 -8.58 -13.91
C SER A 399 9.52 -9.86 -13.90
N VAL A 400 9.55 -10.57 -12.77
CA VAL A 400 10.27 -11.85 -12.67
C VAL A 400 9.49 -13.00 -13.33
N ALA A 401 8.16 -12.99 -13.24
CA ALA A 401 7.33 -13.96 -13.95
C ALA A 401 7.54 -13.88 -15.47
N ILE A 402 7.75 -12.68 -16.01
CA ILE A 402 8.08 -12.44 -17.43
C ILE A 402 9.38 -13.14 -17.84
N ALA A 403 10.42 -13.09 -17.01
CA ALA A 403 11.69 -13.78 -17.29
C ALA A 403 11.54 -15.32 -17.37
N SER A 404 10.38 -15.86 -16.99
CA SER A 404 10.04 -17.29 -17.06
C SER A 404 9.42 -17.71 -18.39
N ALA A 405 9.07 -16.75 -19.25
CA ALA A 405 8.33 -17.01 -20.50
C ALA A 405 9.08 -17.93 -21.48
N GLY A 406 10.42 -17.97 -21.40
CA GLY A 406 11.26 -18.87 -22.21
C GLY A 406 11.42 -20.30 -21.67
N GLY A 407 10.71 -20.67 -20.60
CA GLY A 407 10.80 -22.00 -19.98
C GLY A 407 12.02 -22.24 -19.08
N GLU A 408 12.96 -21.28 -19.00
CA GLU A 408 14.05 -21.32 -18.02
C GLU A 408 13.56 -20.86 -16.64
N LEU A 409 13.31 -21.81 -15.75
CA LEU A 409 12.90 -21.51 -14.37
C LEU A 409 14.06 -20.98 -13.51
N LEU A 410 15.31 -21.15 -13.95
CA LEU A 410 16.51 -20.80 -13.19
C LEU A 410 16.64 -19.29 -12.99
N ARG A 411 16.53 -18.50 -14.05
CA ARG A 411 16.68 -17.04 -14.00
C ARG A 411 15.62 -16.37 -13.11
N PRO A 412 14.32 -16.68 -13.23
CA PRO A 412 13.30 -16.17 -12.31
C PRO A 412 13.53 -16.56 -10.85
N THR A 413 13.93 -17.81 -10.60
CA THR A 413 14.20 -18.30 -9.25
C THR A 413 15.36 -17.54 -8.60
N LEU A 414 16.46 -17.36 -9.33
CA LEU A 414 17.62 -16.61 -8.83
C LEU A 414 17.32 -15.11 -8.65
N GLY A 415 16.47 -14.54 -9.51
CA GLY A 415 15.96 -13.17 -9.35
C GLY A 415 15.13 -13.00 -8.07
N MET A 416 14.13 -13.87 -7.85
CA MET A 416 13.31 -13.83 -6.63
C MET A 416 14.12 -14.11 -5.38
N MET A 417 15.08 -15.04 -5.44
CA MET A 417 15.97 -15.33 -4.32
C MET A 417 16.86 -14.14 -3.98
N SER A 418 17.40 -13.45 -4.99
CA SER A 418 18.22 -12.25 -4.81
C SER A 418 17.42 -11.08 -4.22
N PHE A 419 16.20 -10.86 -4.73
CA PHE A 419 15.26 -9.89 -4.18
C PHE A 419 14.91 -10.21 -2.71
N ALA A 420 14.54 -11.45 -2.42
CA ALA A 420 14.14 -11.86 -1.08
C ALA A 420 15.30 -11.82 -0.08
N LEU A 421 16.52 -12.12 -0.53
CA LEU A 421 17.74 -11.98 0.27
C LEU A 421 17.97 -10.51 0.66
N ALA A 422 17.89 -9.59 -0.30
CA ALA A 422 18.01 -8.16 -0.02
C ALA A 422 16.91 -7.64 0.90
N PHE A 423 15.67 -8.11 0.69
CA PHE A 423 14.52 -7.75 1.51
C PHE A 423 14.65 -8.24 2.96
N ALA A 424 15.10 -9.48 3.16
CA ALA A 424 15.27 -10.07 4.50
C ALA A 424 16.47 -9.48 5.27
N LEU A 425 17.47 -8.94 4.56
CA LEU A 425 18.74 -8.53 5.14
C LEU A 425 18.60 -7.46 6.24
N PRO A 426 17.82 -6.37 6.09
CA PRO A 426 17.61 -5.40 7.17
C PRO A 426 17.00 -6.03 8.42
N PHE A 427 15.99 -6.89 8.26
CA PHE A 427 15.34 -7.59 9.38
C PHE A 427 16.32 -8.50 10.14
N VAL A 428 17.14 -9.25 9.41
CA VAL A 428 18.17 -10.11 10.02
C VAL A 428 19.23 -9.24 10.71
N LEU A 429 19.71 -8.16 10.09
CA LEU A 429 20.71 -7.27 10.68
C LEU A 429 20.22 -6.63 11.97
N PHE A 430 18.99 -6.09 12.00
CA PHE A 430 18.44 -5.50 13.23
C PHE A 430 18.26 -6.53 14.34
N ALA A 431 17.93 -7.78 13.99
CA ALA A 431 17.89 -8.88 14.96
C ALA A 431 19.28 -9.31 15.47
N LEU A 432 20.33 -9.22 14.64
CA LEU A 432 21.72 -9.57 15.00
C LEU A 432 22.39 -8.51 15.88
N PHE A 433 22.01 -7.24 15.73
CA PHE A 433 22.59 -6.11 16.46
C PHE A 433 21.53 -5.35 17.28
N PRO A 434 21.03 -5.92 18.40
CA PRO A 434 20.06 -5.24 19.26
C PRO A 434 20.55 -3.89 19.82
N SER A 435 21.86 -3.64 19.83
CA SER A 435 22.45 -2.37 20.23
C SER A 435 22.14 -1.22 19.27
N TRP A 436 21.99 -1.48 17.96
CA TRP A 436 21.53 -0.48 16.98
C TRP A 436 20.09 -0.03 17.27
N LEU A 437 19.33 -0.85 17.98
CA LEU A 437 18.01 -0.48 18.45
C LEU A 437 18.04 0.54 19.58
N LYS A 438 19.00 0.40 20.50
CA LYS A 438 19.17 1.35 21.60
C LYS A 438 19.54 2.76 21.12
N SER A 439 20.08 2.88 19.90
CA SER A 439 20.37 4.17 19.24
C SER A 439 19.21 4.74 18.43
N MET A 440 18.14 3.97 18.18
CA MET A 440 16.95 4.56 17.56
C MET A 440 16.24 5.47 18.59
N PRO A 441 15.84 6.68 18.18
CA PRO A 441 15.10 7.57 19.06
C PRO A 441 13.87 6.84 19.59
N ARG A 442 13.65 6.91 20.90
CA ARG A 442 12.47 6.31 21.54
C ARG A 442 11.20 6.79 20.83
N SER A 443 10.18 5.93 20.79
CA SER A 443 8.87 6.12 20.18
C SER A 443 8.07 7.30 20.78
N GLY A 444 8.59 8.52 20.68
CA GLY A 444 7.87 9.76 20.96
C GLY A 444 7.13 10.28 19.73
N GLY A 445 6.65 11.53 19.76
CA GLY A 445 5.84 12.13 18.69
C GLY A 445 6.45 12.16 17.28
N TRP A 446 7.77 11.94 17.11
CA TRP A 446 8.35 11.74 15.79
C TRP A 446 7.84 10.47 15.11
N LEU A 447 7.72 9.36 15.85
CA LEU A 447 7.20 8.10 15.30
C LEU A 447 5.72 8.26 14.92
N ASN A 448 4.94 9.00 15.71
CA ASN A 448 3.56 9.32 15.35
C ASN A 448 3.48 10.18 14.09
N THR A 449 4.38 11.17 13.95
CA THR A 449 4.48 11.99 12.71
C THR A 449 4.72 11.11 11.49
N LEU A 450 5.64 10.15 11.61
CA LEU A 450 5.97 9.22 10.53
C LEU A 450 4.79 8.30 10.19
N LYS A 451 4.12 7.74 11.20
CA LYS A 451 2.90 6.93 11.06
C LYS A 451 1.83 7.69 10.28
N VAL A 452 1.50 8.91 10.70
CA VAL A 452 0.49 9.75 10.03
C VAL A 452 0.91 10.13 8.61
N THR A 453 2.18 10.49 8.41
CA THR A 453 2.72 10.80 7.07
C THR A 453 2.56 9.61 6.13
N MET A 454 2.91 8.40 6.58
CA MET A 454 2.71 7.17 5.82
C MET A 454 1.22 6.88 5.61
N GLY A 455 0.34 7.16 6.57
CA GLY A 455 -1.10 7.02 6.41
C GLY A 455 -1.66 7.85 5.25
N PHE A 456 -1.24 9.12 5.09
CA PHE A 456 -1.63 9.94 3.95
C PHE A 456 -1.10 9.39 2.62
N VAL A 457 0.15 8.92 2.60
CA VAL A 457 0.76 8.29 1.41
C VAL A 457 0.03 7.01 1.04
N GLU A 458 -0.29 6.14 2.01
CA GLU A 458 -1.05 4.91 1.81
C GLU A 458 -2.44 5.18 1.26
N LEU A 459 -3.14 6.20 1.77
CA LEU A 459 -4.44 6.60 1.23
C LEU A 459 -4.33 7.06 -0.23
N ALA A 460 -3.31 7.86 -0.58
CA ALA A 460 -3.09 8.28 -1.97
C ALA A 460 -2.83 7.07 -2.89
N LEU A 461 -2.01 6.12 -2.44
CA LEU A 461 -1.73 4.87 -3.16
C LEU A 461 -2.96 3.95 -3.24
N ALA A 462 -3.84 3.95 -2.24
CA ALA A 462 -5.07 3.19 -2.28
C ALA A 462 -5.90 3.58 -3.52
N PHE A 463 -6.09 4.87 -3.74
CA PHE A 463 -6.82 5.38 -4.90
C PHE A 463 -6.14 5.04 -6.23
N LYS A 464 -4.82 4.80 -6.25
CA LYS A 464 -4.14 4.26 -7.45
C LYS A 464 -4.61 2.85 -7.79
N PHE A 465 -4.75 1.96 -6.81
CA PHE A 465 -5.27 0.61 -7.05
C PHE A 465 -6.73 0.65 -7.52
N LEU A 466 -7.56 1.52 -6.91
CA LEU A 466 -8.93 1.71 -7.39
C LEU A 466 -8.98 2.25 -8.83
N SER A 467 -8.12 3.23 -9.14
CA SER A 467 -7.95 3.75 -10.50
C SER A 467 -7.52 2.65 -11.47
N SER A 468 -6.65 1.73 -11.05
CA SER A 468 -6.21 0.65 -11.92
C SER A 468 -7.36 -0.27 -12.34
N ALA A 469 -8.25 -0.60 -11.40
CA ALA A 469 -9.45 -1.38 -11.70
C ALA A 469 -10.44 -0.59 -12.58
N ASP A 470 -10.65 0.69 -12.27
CA ASP A 470 -11.53 1.58 -13.04
C ASP A 470 -11.10 1.74 -14.51
N LEU A 471 -9.78 1.80 -14.76
CA LEU A 471 -9.24 1.95 -16.10
C LEU A 471 -9.39 0.66 -16.93
N SER A 472 -9.06 -0.50 -16.37
CA SER A 472 -9.13 -1.77 -17.12
C SER A 472 -10.56 -2.26 -17.37
N TYR A 473 -11.52 -1.90 -16.50
CA TYR A 473 -12.93 -2.31 -16.61
C TYR A 473 -13.89 -1.21 -17.07
N HIS A 474 -13.38 0.00 -17.34
CA HIS A 474 -14.17 1.15 -17.81
C HIS A 474 -15.36 1.52 -16.90
N TRP A 475 -15.18 1.45 -15.58
CA TRP A 475 -16.27 1.77 -14.62
C TRP A 475 -16.67 3.24 -14.61
N GLY A 476 -15.73 4.15 -14.88
CA GLY A 476 -15.99 5.60 -14.89
C GLY A 476 -16.22 6.22 -13.50
N LEU A 477 -15.81 5.53 -12.43
CA LEU A 477 -15.93 5.99 -11.04
C LEU A 477 -14.86 7.01 -10.67
N LEU A 478 -13.66 6.89 -11.25
CA LEU A 478 -12.51 7.74 -10.90
C LEU A 478 -11.89 8.46 -12.12
N PRO A 479 -12.61 9.44 -12.70
CA PRO A 479 -12.09 10.32 -13.75
C PRO A 479 -10.77 11.00 -13.34
N ARG A 480 -9.99 11.44 -14.33
CA ARG A 480 -8.68 12.05 -14.09
C ARG A 480 -8.74 13.24 -13.13
N GLY A 481 -9.74 14.11 -13.31
CA GLY A 481 -9.95 15.26 -12.42
C GLY A 481 -10.22 14.86 -10.97
N VAL A 482 -11.08 13.87 -10.74
CA VAL A 482 -11.41 13.37 -9.39
C VAL A 482 -10.18 12.73 -8.74
N PHE A 483 -9.43 11.92 -9.49
CA PHE A 483 -8.20 11.30 -8.99
C PHE A 483 -7.17 12.35 -8.54
N ILE A 484 -6.91 13.35 -9.39
CA ILE A 484 -5.96 14.43 -9.08
C ILE A 484 -6.48 15.27 -7.90
N ALA A 485 -7.78 15.52 -7.81
CA ALA A 485 -8.37 16.29 -6.71
C ALA A 485 -8.18 15.59 -5.37
N ILE A 486 -8.42 14.27 -5.31
CA ILE A 486 -8.19 13.46 -4.10
C ILE A 486 -6.71 13.56 -3.68
N TRP A 487 -5.78 13.39 -4.62
CA TRP A 487 -4.34 13.48 -4.33
C TRP A 487 -3.93 14.88 -3.86
N ALA A 488 -4.46 15.94 -4.48
CA ALA A 488 -4.20 17.31 -4.08
C ALA A 488 -4.75 17.62 -2.67
N VAL A 489 -5.95 17.11 -2.34
CA VAL A 489 -6.53 17.25 -1.00
C VAL A 489 -5.72 16.49 0.05
N LEU A 490 -5.30 15.26 -0.23
CA LEU A 490 -4.45 14.49 0.69
C LEU A 490 -3.10 15.16 0.92
N ALA A 491 -2.47 15.70 -0.12
CA ALA A 491 -1.23 16.48 -0.01
C ALA A 491 -1.43 17.79 0.77
N LEU A 492 -2.55 18.49 0.58
CA LEU A 492 -2.88 19.67 1.37
C LEU A 492 -3.05 19.31 2.86
N LEU A 493 -3.83 18.26 3.17
CA LEU A 493 -4.06 17.82 4.55
C LEU A 493 -2.75 17.38 5.22
N LEU A 494 -1.87 16.67 4.50
CA LEU A 494 -0.55 16.31 5.00
C LEU A 494 0.31 17.55 5.27
N GLY A 495 0.32 18.53 4.37
CA GLY A 495 1.02 19.80 4.57
C GLY A 495 0.52 20.57 5.80
N LEU A 496 -0.80 20.68 5.96
CA LEU A 496 -1.43 21.34 7.11
C LEU A 496 -1.16 20.61 8.43
N TYR A 497 -1.20 19.28 8.41
CA TYR A 497 -0.82 18.43 9.54
C TYR A 497 0.64 18.66 9.96
N LEU A 498 1.58 18.64 9.00
CA LEU A 498 3.00 18.83 9.29
C LEU A 498 3.34 20.24 9.79
N LEU A 499 2.56 21.26 9.38
CA LEU A 499 2.62 22.62 9.92
C LEU A 499 1.97 22.76 11.31
N GLY A 500 1.29 21.71 11.80
CA GLY A 500 0.65 21.69 13.12
C GLY A 500 -0.73 22.35 13.16
N PHE A 501 -1.34 22.66 12.01
CA PHE A 501 -2.73 23.16 11.94
C PHE A 501 -3.76 22.08 12.27
N ILE A 502 -3.43 20.81 12.01
CA ILE A 502 -4.25 19.63 12.29
C ILE A 502 -3.49 18.76 13.29
N ARG A 503 -4.18 18.29 14.34
CA ARG A 503 -3.63 17.34 15.32
C ARG A 503 -4.51 16.10 15.37
N LEU A 504 -3.89 14.93 15.48
CA LEU A 504 -4.57 13.64 15.59
C LEU A 504 -4.46 13.10 17.03
N PRO A 505 -5.27 12.10 17.42
CA PRO A 505 -5.43 11.68 18.83
C PRO A 505 -4.14 11.26 19.56
N HIS A 506 -3.10 10.86 18.83
CA HIS A 506 -1.83 10.34 19.37
C HIS A 506 -0.66 11.33 19.24
N ASP A 507 -0.94 12.61 18.95
CA ASP A 507 0.09 13.65 18.84
C ASP A 507 0.44 14.30 20.18
N ASP A 508 1.74 14.48 20.42
CA ASP A 508 2.26 15.26 21.54
C ASP A 508 1.94 16.76 21.37
N GLU A 509 1.65 17.46 22.47
CA GLU A 509 1.52 18.92 22.52
C GLU A 509 2.88 19.62 22.27
N SER A 510 3.26 19.77 21.00
CA SER A 510 4.44 20.53 20.62
C SER A 510 4.08 21.97 20.27
N THR A 511 4.70 22.94 20.95
CA THR A 511 4.49 24.38 20.74
C THR A 511 5.24 24.93 19.51
N ARG A 512 6.11 24.13 18.88
CA ARG A 512 6.96 24.55 17.76
C ARG A 512 7.03 23.48 16.68
N VAL A 513 6.95 23.89 15.42
CA VAL A 513 7.15 23.02 14.25
C VAL A 513 8.65 22.76 14.08
N SER A 514 9.05 21.49 13.99
CA SER A 514 10.44 21.12 13.75
C SER A 514 10.85 21.40 12.29
N VAL A 515 12.13 21.70 12.05
CA VAL A 515 12.65 21.95 10.69
C VAL A 515 12.35 20.79 9.71
N PRO A 516 12.51 19.50 10.10
CA PRO A 516 12.14 18.40 9.20
C PRO A 516 10.65 18.37 8.85
N ARG A 517 9.76 18.65 9.80
CA ARG A 517 8.32 18.76 9.54
C ARG A 517 8.02 19.92 8.58
N LEU A 518 8.66 21.06 8.77
CA LEU A 518 8.51 22.23 7.90
C LEU A 518 8.97 21.95 6.47
N LEU A 519 10.13 21.31 6.29
CA LEU A 519 10.64 20.92 4.97
C LEU A 519 9.69 19.94 4.27
N LEU A 520 9.21 18.92 5.00
CA LEU A 520 8.28 17.93 4.47
C LEU A 520 6.92 18.54 4.13
N ALA A 521 6.44 19.50 4.93
CA ALA A 521 5.25 20.29 4.62
C ALA A 521 5.45 21.10 3.32
N GLY A 522 6.62 21.73 3.16
CA GLY A 522 6.97 22.45 1.93
C GLY A 522 6.95 21.54 0.70
N VAL A 523 7.51 20.34 0.79
CA VAL A 523 7.44 19.33 -0.28
C VAL A 523 6.00 18.92 -0.58
N SER A 524 5.21 18.65 0.46
CA SER A 524 3.82 18.23 0.32
C SER A 524 2.93 19.30 -0.31
N LEU A 525 3.09 20.57 0.09
CA LEU A 525 2.36 21.69 -0.50
C LEU A 525 2.84 22.03 -1.92
N THR A 526 4.15 21.91 -2.19
CA THR A 526 4.67 22.06 -3.57
C THR A 526 4.11 20.98 -4.48
N PHE A 527 4.02 19.74 -3.99
CA PHE A 527 3.39 18.64 -4.71
C PHE A 527 1.90 18.90 -4.98
N MET A 528 1.16 19.43 -4.00
CA MET A 528 -0.22 19.88 -4.19
C MET A 528 -0.34 20.96 -5.28
N LEU A 529 0.54 21.98 -5.26
CA LEU A 529 0.56 23.04 -6.29
C LEU A 529 0.92 22.49 -7.68
N TYR A 530 1.82 21.51 -7.77
CA TYR A 530 2.16 20.85 -9.03
C TYR A 530 0.99 20.06 -9.63
N LEU A 531 0.08 19.52 -8.80
CA LEU A 531 -1.11 18.80 -9.25
C LEU A 531 -2.22 19.71 -9.79
N LEU A 532 -2.30 20.96 -9.33
CA LEU A 532 -3.38 21.89 -9.68
C LEU A 532 -3.55 22.12 -11.20
N PRO A 533 -2.48 22.36 -12.00
CA PRO A 533 -2.62 22.45 -13.46
C PRO A 533 -3.23 21.21 -14.11
N GLY A 534 -2.99 20.04 -13.53
CA GLY A 534 -3.52 18.76 -14.02
C GLY A 534 -5.05 18.67 -13.93
N LEU A 535 -5.68 19.35 -12.96
CA LEU A 535 -7.14 19.47 -12.87
C LEU A 535 -7.74 20.21 -14.07
N PHE A 536 -6.96 21.03 -14.75
CA PHE A 536 -7.39 21.85 -15.89
C PHE A 536 -6.90 21.32 -17.23
N GLY A 537 -6.52 20.04 -17.31
CA GLY A 537 -6.11 19.43 -18.59
C GLY A 537 -4.61 19.38 -18.83
N ALA A 538 -3.78 20.07 -18.03
CA ALA A 538 -2.34 20.11 -18.28
C ALA A 538 -1.69 18.72 -18.19
N PRO A 539 -0.69 18.41 -19.04
CA PRO A 539 0.07 17.18 -18.91
C PRO A 539 0.91 17.21 -17.63
N LEU A 540 0.94 16.09 -16.90
CA LEU A 540 1.77 15.92 -15.70
C LEU A 540 2.84 14.86 -15.98
N PRO A 541 3.91 15.18 -16.74
CA PRO A 541 4.85 14.18 -17.25
C PRO A 541 5.55 13.40 -16.13
N ALA A 542 5.90 14.05 -15.01
CA ALA A 542 6.55 13.37 -13.89
C ALA A 542 5.64 12.36 -13.16
N LEU A 543 4.32 12.45 -13.35
CA LEU A 543 3.33 11.58 -12.72
C LEU A 543 2.50 10.81 -13.76
N SER A 544 2.91 10.78 -15.03
CA SER A 544 2.14 10.12 -16.09
C SER A 544 1.99 8.61 -15.84
N ALA A 545 2.94 7.99 -15.13
CA ALA A 545 2.85 6.60 -14.70
C ALA A 545 1.78 6.32 -13.64
N LEU A 546 1.37 7.35 -12.87
CA LEU A 546 0.51 7.22 -11.69
C LEU A 546 -0.89 7.78 -11.93
N VAL A 547 -1.01 8.85 -12.70
CA VAL A 547 -2.25 9.58 -12.93
C VAL A 547 -2.99 8.99 -14.14
N PRO A 548 -4.33 8.88 -14.11
CA PRO A 548 -5.12 8.52 -15.28
C PRO A 548 -4.79 9.35 -16.52
N PRO A 549 -4.95 8.79 -17.74
CA PRO A 549 -4.61 9.47 -18.99
C PRO A 549 -5.48 10.71 -19.23
N PRO A 550 -4.98 11.71 -20.00
CA PRO A 550 -5.65 12.98 -20.25
C PRO A 550 -7.03 12.87 -20.93
N SER A 551 -7.33 11.75 -21.57
CA SER A 551 -8.60 11.47 -22.24
C SER A 551 -9.80 11.34 -21.30
N ARG A 552 -9.57 10.94 -20.04
CA ARG A 552 -10.63 10.73 -19.02
C ARG A 552 -10.96 12.02 -18.23
N HIS A 553 -10.96 13.17 -18.89
CA HIS A 553 -11.29 14.46 -18.26
C HIS A 553 -12.78 14.80 -18.44
N ASP A 554 -13.51 14.86 -17.33
CA ASP A 554 -14.93 15.27 -17.36
C ASP A 554 -15.11 16.79 -17.51
N PHE A 555 -14.08 17.56 -17.16
CA PHE A 555 -14.11 19.02 -17.14
C PHE A 555 -12.76 19.59 -17.56
N SER A 556 -12.73 20.36 -18.64
CA SER A 556 -11.54 21.11 -19.09
C SER A 556 -11.90 22.59 -19.27
N LEU A 557 -11.37 23.45 -18.40
CA LEU A 557 -11.39 24.91 -18.61
C LEU A 557 -10.38 25.35 -19.68
N ALA A 558 -9.39 24.50 -19.99
CA ALA A 558 -8.51 24.67 -21.13
C ALA A 558 -9.21 24.14 -22.39
N THR A 559 -10.31 24.77 -22.78
CA THR A 559 -10.64 24.87 -24.19
C THR A 559 -9.75 25.98 -24.73
N PRO A 560 -8.66 25.72 -25.48
CA PRO A 560 -8.40 26.65 -26.56
C PRO A 560 -9.68 26.60 -27.38
N SER A 561 -10.37 27.74 -27.46
CA SER A 561 -11.39 27.95 -28.46
C SER A 561 -10.96 27.24 -29.74
N ALA A 562 -11.89 26.52 -30.38
CA ALA A 562 -11.71 25.91 -31.70
C ALA A 562 -11.42 26.96 -32.81
N ALA A 563 -10.86 28.12 -32.47
CA ALA A 563 -10.51 29.26 -33.29
C ALA A 563 -9.00 29.56 -33.33
N ALA A 564 -8.14 28.63 -32.88
CA ALA A 564 -6.71 28.67 -33.17
C ALA A 564 -6.20 27.32 -33.72
N ALA A 565 -7.01 26.69 -34.58
CA ALA A 565 -6.45 25.77 -35.55
C ALA A 565 -5.60 26.60 -36.51
N MET A 566 -4.27 26.59 -36.32
CA MET A 566 -3.39 26.89 -37.45
C MET A 566 -3.78 25.96 -38.60
N PRO A 567 -3.87 26.45 -39.85
CA PRO A 567 -4.16 25.59 -40.98
C PRO A 567 -2.92 24.70 -41.17
N VAL A 568 -2.96 23.50 -40.60
CA VAL A 568 -1.96 22.48 -40.86
C VAL A 568 -2.24 21.94 -42.25
N SER A 569 -1.38 22.35 -43.18
CA SER A 569 -1.38 21.97 -44.58
C SER A 569 -1.38 20.44 -44.73
N THR A 570 -2.43 19.95 -45.38
CA THR A 570 -2.59 18.70 -46.14
C THR A 570 -1.37 17.76 -46.27
N ALA A 571 -1.31 16.75 -45.42
CA ALA A 571 -1.01 15.33 -45.71
C ALA A 571 -0.96 14.52 -44.38
N ALA A 572 -2.00 14.60 -43.55
CA ALA A 572 -2.11 13.76 -42.36
C ALA A 572 -2.50 12.33 -42.78
N ASN A 573 -2.06 11.31 -42.04
CA ASN A 573 -2.60 9.96 -42.13
C ASN A 573 -4.14 10.00 -42.10
N THR A 574 -4.77 9.86 -43.26
CA THR A 574 -6.23 9.73 -43.33
C THR A 574 -6.57 8.31 -42.94
N LEU A 575 -7.39 8.13 -41.91
CA LEU A 575 -7.95 6.82 -41.58
C LEU A 575 -8.67 6.25 -42.81
N CYS A 576 -8.38 5.01 -43.17
CA CYS A 576 -9.01 4.34 -44.31
C CYS A 576 -10.46 3.92 -44.02
N GLU A 577 -10.78 3.74 -42.75
CA GLU A 577 -12.10 3.35 -42.24
C GLU A 577 -12.21 3.75 -40.76
N THR A 578 -13.43 3.71 -40.22
CA THR A 578 -13.68 4.02 -38.82
C THR A 578 -12.98 2.98 -37.92
N PRO A 579 -12.08 3.38 -37.02
CA PRO A 579 -11.40 2.44 -36.15
C PRO A 579 -12.38 1.79 -35.18
N ARG A 580 -12.29 0.47 -35.04
CA ARG A 580 -13.04 -0.30 -34.06
C ARG A 580 -12.56 0.07 -32.65
N HIS A 581 -13.48 0.11 -31.69
CA HIS A 581 -13.21 0.45 -30.27
C HIS A 581 -12.78 1.91 -30.01
N ALA A 582 -12.85 2.78 -31.01
CA ALA A 582 -12.54 4.21 -30.87
C ALA A 582 -13.54 4.99 -29.99
N ASP A 583 -14.62 4.35 -29.53
CA ASP A 583 -15.60 4.91 -28.61
C ASP A 583 -15.10 4.97 -27.16
N PHE A 584 -14.14 4.11 -26.78
CA PHE A 584 -13.55 4.09 -25.43
C PHE A 584 -12.03 3.93 -25.38
N LEU A 585 -11.38 3.60 -26.52
CA LEU A 585 -9.92 3.59 -26.66
C LEU A 585 -9.45 4.81 -27.46
N GLU A 586 -8.33 5.37 -27.03
CA GLU A 586 -7.77 6.59 -27.61
C GLU A 586 -6.25 6.53 -27.74
N LEU A 587 -5.71 7.24 -28.72
CA LEU A 587 -4.28 7.41 -28.92
C LEU A 587 -3.81 8.76 -28.32
N PRO A 588 -2.62 8.81 -27.70
CA PRO A 588 -2.07 10.05 -27.15
C PRO A 588 -1.72 11.06 -28.27
N HIS A 589 -1.54 12.33 -27.88
CA HIS A 589 -1.07 13.42 -28.75
C HIS A 589 -1.91 13.68 -30.02
N ASN A 590 -3.20 13.34 -29.98
CA ASN A 590 -4.12 13.43 -31.11
C ASN A 590 -3.60 12.69 -32.36
N LEU A 591 -2.90 11.57 -32.15
CA LEU A 591 -2.53 10.68 -33.24
C LEU A 591 -3.78 9.96 -33.77
N GLN A 592 -3.89 9.85 -35.09
CA GLN A 592 -4.92 9.03 -35.72
C GLN A 592 -4.37 7.63 -35.97
N GLY A 593 -5.12 6.61 -35.59
CA GLY A 593 -4.72 5.22 -35.73
C GLY A 593 -5.85 4.25 -35.37
N TYR A 594 -5.47 2.99 -35.15
CA TYR A 594 -6.40 1.87 -34.96
C TYR A 594 -6.20 1.17 -33.61
N PHE A 595 -7.19 0.38 -33.22
CA PHE A 595 -7.12 -0.54 -32.06
C PHE A 595 -7.31 -2.01 -32.45
N ASP A 596 -7.42 -2.27 -33.75
CA ASP A 596 -7.48 -3.61 -34.35
C ASP A 596 -6.38 -3.73 -35.41
N LEU A 597 -5.56 -4.77 -35.30
CA LEU A 597 -4.40 -4.98 -36.17
C LEU A 597 -4.81 -5.25 -37.63
N LYS A 598 -5.96 -5.89 -37.87
CA LYS A 598 -6.41 -6.20 -39.24
C LYS A 598 -6.79 -4.93 -39.97
N GLN A 599 -7.49 -4.01 -39.30
CA GLN A 599 -7.81 -2.69 -39.85
C GLN A 599 -6.53 -1.90 -40.17
N ALA A 600 -5.57 -1.91 -39.24
CA ALA A 600 -4.28 -1.23 -39.41
C ALA A 600 -3.50 -1.77 -40.62
N LEU A 601 -3.40 -3.10 -40.77
CA LEU A 601 -2.70 -3.74 -41.89
C LEU A 601 -3.41 -3.49 -43.23
N ALA A 602 -4.74 -3.55 -43.26
CA ALA A 602 -5.52 -3.24 -44.46
C ALA A 602 -5.28 -1.80 -44.92
N CYS A 603 -5.28 -0.85 -43.98
CA CYS A 603 -5.03 0.55 -44.28
C CYS A 603 -3.56 0.80 -44.69
N ALA A 604 -2.61 0.18 -44.00
CA ALA A 604 -1.20 0.21 -44.37
C ALA A 604 -0.94 -0.30 -45.78
N LYS A 605 -1.65 -1.35 -46.21
CA LYS A 605 -1.59 -1.87 -47.57
C LYS A 605 -2.18 -0.90 -48.60
N ALA A 606 -3.28 -0.25 -48.27
CA ALA A 606 -3.87 0.78 -49.14
C ALA A 606 -2.97 2.01 -49.30
N GLN A 607 -2.29 2.42 -48.24
CA GLN A 607 -1.42 3.62 -48.22
C GLN A 607 0.05 3.33 -48.53
N ASN A 608 0.43 2.06 -48.67
CA ASN A 608 1.81 1.60 -48.79
C ASN A 608 2.74 2.13 -47.67
N LYS A 609 2.24 2.17 -46.43
CA LYS A 609 2.99 2.63 -45.25
C LYS A 609 3.25 1.46 -44.29
N PRO A 610 4.38 1.46 -43.57
CA PRO A 610 4.60 0.51 -42.49
C PRO A 610 3.60 0.73 -41.34
N VAL A 611 3.35 -0.31 -40.56
CA VAL A 611 2.53 -0.26 -39.34
C VAL A 611 3.43 -0.12 -38.13
N PHE A 612 3.14 0.84 -37.27
CA PHE A 612 3.69 0.97 -35.93
C PHE A 612 2.71 0.33 -34.94
N VAL A 613 3.10 -0.81 -34.36
CA VAL A 613 2.31 -1.53 -33.35
C VAL A 613 2.81 -1.18 -31.96
N ASP A 614 1.94 -0.61 -31.14
CA ASP A 614 2.16 -0.34 -29.71
C ASP A 614 1.38 -1.34 -28.86
N PHE A 615 2.06 -2.33 -28.30
CA PHE A 615 1.50 -3.15 -27.23
C PHE A 615 1.55 -2.36 -25.93
N THR A 616 0.37 -1.92 -25.50
CA THR A 616 0.20 -0.99 -24.40
C THR A 616 -0.79 -1.55 -23.38
N GLY A 617 -0.97 -0.82 -22.28
CA GLY A 617 -1.99 -1.13 -21.30
C GLY A 617 -2.50 0.11 -20.60
N HIS A 618 -3.72 0.03 -20.11
CA HIS A 618 -4.37 1.01 -19.24
C HIS A 618 -3.55 1.25 -17.97
N ASN A 619 -3.02 0.18 -17.38
CA ASN A 619 -2.23 0.21 -16.15
C ASN A 619 -0.72 0.20 -16.38
N CYS A 620 -0.29 0.44 -17.61
CA CYS A 620 1.12 0.44 -17.98
C CYS A 620 1.77 1.80 -17.69
N GLY A 621 2.38 1.95 -16.50
CA GLY A 621 3.05 3.19 -16.11
C GLY A 621 4.21 3.57 -17.05
N ASN A 622 5.00 2.58 -17.50
CA ASN A 622 6.09 2.80 -18.45
C ASN A 622 5.59 3.25 -19.83
N CYS A 623 4.42 2.77 -20.28
CA CYS A 623 3.81 3.21 -21.53
C CYS A 623 3.46 4.71 -21.42
N ARG A 624 2.82 5.12 -20.32
CA ARG A 624 2.48 6.53 -20.09
C ARG A 624 3.72 7.43 -19.95
N LEU A 625 4.83 6.91 -19.42
CA LEU A 625 6.12 7.61 -19.40
C LEU A 625 6.66 7.81 -20.82
N MET A 626 6.71 6.75 -21.63
CA MET A 626 7.13 6.82 -23.03
C MET A 626 6.29 7.81 -23.84
N GLU A 627 4.97 7.79 -23.65
CA GLU A 627 4.08 8.75 -24.29
C GLU A 627 4.40 10.18 -23.89
N ALA A 628 4.59 10.43 -22.59
CA ALA A 628 4.81 11.78 -22.06
C ALA A 628 6.21 12.35 -22.38
N SER A 629 7.25 11.52 -22.48
CA SER A 629 8.64 11.96 -22.64
C SER A 629 9.20 11.75 -24.05
N VAL A 630 8.89 10.63 -24.69
CA VAL A 630 9.50 10.23 -25.98
C VAL A 630 8.58 10.53 -27.15
N TRP A 631 7.29 10.14 -27.07
CA TRP A 631 6.36 10.40 -28.16
C TRP A 631 5.99 11.88 -28.28
N ALA A 632 6.13 12.64 -27.20
CA ALA A 632 5.98 14.09 -27.20
C ALA A 632 7.12 14.81 -27.95
N ASP A 633 8.26 14.14 -28.22
CA ASP A 633 9.35 14.72 -29.01
C ASP A 633 8.84 14.97 -30.45
N PRO A 634 8.96 16.20 -30.99
CA PRO A 634 8.46 16.53 -32.31
C PRO A 634 8.99 15.63 -33.43
N ARG A 635 10.24 15.12 -33.30
CA ARG A 635 10.87 14.24 -34.30
C ARG A 635 10.20 12.87 -34.35
N VAL A 636 9.77 12.36 -33.19
CA VAL A 636 9.03 11.10 -33.07
C VAL A 636 7.59 11.31 -33.56
N LEU A 637 6.92 12.37 -33.08
CA LEU A 637 5.53 12.65 -33.40
C LEU A 637 5.31 12.85 -34.91
N GLN A 638 6.23 13.55 -35.60
CA GLN A 638 6.16 13.73 -37.05
C GLN A 638 6.20 12.40 -37.80
N ARG A 639 7.09 11.48 -37.41
CA ARG A 639 7.21 10.15 -38.03
C ARG A 639 5.96 9.30 -37.80
N LEU A 640 5.50 9.23 -36.55
CA LEU A 640 4.30 8.48 -36.20
C LEU A 640 3.06 9.02 -36.94
N ARG A 641 2.97 10.33 -37.15
CA ARG A 641 1.84 10.96 -37.85
C ARG A 641 1.89 10.79 -39.37
N ASN A 642 3.08 10.87 -39.96
CA ASN A 642 3.22 10.99 -41.42
C ASN A 642 3.65 9.68 -42.09
N ASP A 643 4.52 8.90 -41.45
CA ASP A 643 5.24 7.78 -42.08
C ASP A 643 4.68 6.41 -41.69
N PHE A 644 3.95 6.29 -40.58
CA PHE A 644 3.45 5.01 -40.05
C PHE A 644 1.94 4.99 -39.89
N VAL A 645 1.28 3.86 -40.16
CA VAL A 645 -0.07 3.60 -39.65
C VAL A 645 0.06 3.14 -38.20
N VAL A 646 -0.48 3.90 -37.25
CA VAL A 646 -0.37 3.61 -35.81
C VAL A 646 -1.48 2.67 -35.38
N VAL A 647 -1.15 1.63 -34.62
CA VAL A 647 -2.11 0.76 -33.94
C VAL A 647 -1.70 0.56 -32.49
N ALA A 648 -2.63 0.78 -31.56
CA ALA A 648 -2.43 0.51 -30.13
C ALA A 648 -3.22 -0.74 -29.73
N LEU A 649 -2.50 -1.77 -29.27
CA LEU A 649 -3.06 -3.03 -28.81
C LEU A 649 -3.02 -3.06 -27.29
N TYR A 650 -4.16 -2.77 -26.67
CA TYR A 650 -4.31 -2.84 -25.22
C TYR A 650 -4.36 -4.31 -24.79
N VAL A 651 -3.38 -4.75 -24.01
CA VAL A 651 -3.26 -6.15 -23.55
C VAL A 651 -3.97 -6.41 -22.22
N ASP A 652 -4.35 -5.36 -21.51
CA ASP A 652 -4.97 -5.42 -20.20
C ASP A 652 -6.45 -5.01 -20.19
N ASP A 653 -7.00 -4.68 -21.37
CA ASP A 653 -8.41 -4.33 -21.58
C ASP A 653 -9.34 -5.53 -21.33
N LYS A 654 -10.42 -5.29 -20.61
CA LYS A 654 -11.35 -6.33 -20.14
C LYS A 654 -12.65 -6.39 -20.93
N THR A 655 -12.77 -5.63 -22.01
CA THR A 655 -13.96 -5.66 -22.87
C THR A 655 -14.10 -7.04 -23.52
N GLU A 656 -15.18 -7.75 -23.18
CA GLU A 656 -15.50 -9.04 -23.80
C GLU A 656 -15.95 -8.85 -25.25
N LEU A 657 -15.34 -9.62 -26.15
CA LEU A 657 -15.71 -9.65 -27.56
C LEU A 657 -16.94 -10.54 -27.76
N PRO A 658 -17.69 -10.38 -28.87
CA PRO A 658 -18.75 -11.32 -29.24
C PRO A 658 -18.24 -12.76 -29.31
N GLN A 659 -19.07 -13.74 -28.93
CA GLN A 659 -18.68 -15.17 -28.90
C GLN A 659 -18.13 -15.69 -30.24
N ALA A 660 -18.57 -15.13 -31.36
CA ALA A 660 -18.09 -15.48 -32.70
C ALA A 660 -16.61 -15.15 -32.94
N GLU A 661 -16.04 -14.26 -32.13
CA GLU A 661 -14.65 -13.81 -32.22
C GLU A 661 -13.76 -14.45 -31.14
N TRP A 662 -14.34 -15.26 -30.26
CA TRP A 662 -13.55 -16.02 -29.29
C TRP A 662 -12.75 -17.10 -30.01
N PHE A 663 -11.47 -17.20 -29.68
CA PHE A 663 -10.63 -18.29 -30.16
C PHE A 663 -9.93 -18.99 -29.01
N THR A 664 -9.58 -20.26 -29.22
CA THR A 664 -8.77 -21.02 -28.28
C THR A 664 -7.32 -20.86 -28.67
N SER A 665 -6.49 -20.34 -27.77
CA SER A 665 -5.07 -20.15 -28.06
C SER A 665 -4.37 -21.50 -28.23
N PRO A 666 -3.59 -21.69 -29.31
CA PRO A 666 -2.74 -22.88 -29.47
C PRO A 666 -1.65 -22.99 -28.40
N ARG A 667 -1.28 -21.87 -27.77
CA ARG A 667 -0.19 -21.79 -26.78
C ARG A 667 -0.56 -22.43 -25.45
N ASP A 668 -1.74 -22.11 -24.92
CA ASP A 668 -2.16 -22.51 -23.57
C ASP A 668 -3.48 -23.31 -23.53
N GLY A 669 -4.13 -23.51 -24.68
CA GLY A 669 -5.40 -24.22 -24.78
C GLY A 669 -6.58 -23.49 -24.13
N ARG A 670 -6.43 -22.22 -23.74
CA ARG A 670 -7.47 -21.41 -23.10
C ARG A 670 -8.20 -20.57 -24.13
N GLN A 671 -9.50 -20.37 -23.90
CA GLN A 671 -10.33 -19.49 -24.71
C GLN A 671 -10.02 -18.03 -24.37
N LYS A 672 -9.71 -17.22 -25.39
CA LYS A 672 -9.44 -15.78 -25.27
C LYS A 672 -10.71 -15.01 -25.63
N LYS A 673 -11.32 -14.37 -24.63
CA LYS A 673 -12.66 -13.79 -24.71
C LYS A 673 -12.66 -12.27 -24.79
N SER A 674 -11.65 -11.63 -24.23
CA SER A 674 -11.53 -10.16 -24.19
C SER A 674 -10.47 -9.63 -25.17
N ILE A 675 -10.56 -8.35 -25.51
CA ILE A 675 -9.58 -7.64 -26.35
C ILE A 675 -8.16 -7.83 -25.78
N GLY A 676 -7.99 -7.60 -24.48
CA GLY A 676 -6.69 -7.74 -23.82
C GLY A 676 -6.12 -9.15 -23.87
N GLU A 677 -6.95 -10.17 -23.62
CA GLU A 677 -6.52 -11.57 -23.71
C GLU A 677 -6.06 -11.97 -25.12
N GLN A 678 -6.74 -11.49 -26.16
CA GLN A 678 -6.36 -11.77 -27.56
C GLN A 678 -5.07 -11.03 -27.93
N ASN A 679 -4.93 -9.76 -27.54
CA ASN A 679 -3.75 -8.95 -27.80
C ASN A 679 -2.51 -9.47 -27.06
N LEU A 680 -2.65 -9.85 -25.79
CA LEU A 680 -1.58 -10.45 -25.00
C LEU A 680 -1.13 -11.79 -25.59
N ASP A 681 -2.09 -12.63 -25.99
CA ASP A 681 -1.78 -13.92 -26.61
C ASP A 681 -1.04 -13.75 -27.94
N PHE A 682 -1.41 -12.73 -28.72
CA PHE A 682 -0.72 -12.34 -29.94
C PHE A 682 0.71 -11.86 -29.66
N GLU A 683 0.90 -10.97 -28.67
CA GLU A 683 2.24 -10.49 -28.25
C GLU A 683 3.16 -11.67 -27.91
N ILE A 684 2.68 -12.58 -27.06
CA ILE A 684 3.45 -13.74 -26.59
C ILE A 684 3.72 -14.71 -27.73
N SER A 685 2.69 -15.10 -28.47
CA SER A 685 2.81 -16.17 -29.47
C SER A 685 3.60 -15.73 -30.69
N ARG A 686 3.54 -14.44 -31.05
CA ARG A 686 4.23 -13.92 -32.24
C ARG A 686 5.64 -13.41 -31.94
N PHE A 687 5.84 -12.76 -30.80
CA PHE A 687 7.08 -12.04 -30.49
C PHE A 687 7.82 -12.59 -29.26
N GLY A 688 7.22 -13.53 -28.52
CA GLY A 688 7.82 -14.06 -27.29
C GLY A 688 7.95 -13.03 -26.18
N ALA A 689 7.12 -11.97 -26.22
CA ALA A 689 7.12 -10.87 -25.27
C ALA A 689 5.77 -10.78 -24.53
N ASN A 690 5.80 -10.27 -23.31
CA ASN A 690 4.63 -10.02 -22.46
C ASN A 690 4.87 -8.81 -21.56
N ALA A 691 5.63 -7.82 -22.04
CA ALA A 691 6.11 -6.70 -21.26
C ALA A 691 5.78 -5.41 -21.98
N GLN A 692 5.00 -4.53 -21.35
CA GLN A 692 4.55 -3.29 -21.97
C GLN A 692 5.33 -2.10 -21.36
N PRO A 693 5.74 -1.10 -22.16
CA PRO A 693 5.47 -0.96 -23.59
C PRO A 693 6.33 -1.87 -24.46
N TYR A 694 5.75 -2.36 -25.56
CA TYR A 694 6.48 -3.12 -26.59
C TYR A 694 6.07 -2.65 -27.99
N TYR A 695 7.06 -2.21 -28.76
CA TYR A 695 6.89 -1.56 -30.05
C TYR A 695 7.43 -2.44 -31.17
N VAL A 696 6.57 -2.72 -32.15
CA VAL A 696 6.91 -3.53 -33.32
C VAL A 696 6.63 -2.75 -34.60
N LEU A 697 7.56 -2.78 -35.55
CA LEU A 697 7.36 -2.20 -36.89
C LEU A 697 7.08 -3.33 -37.88
N LEU A 698 5.92 -3.29 -38.51
CA LEU A 698 5.48 -4.29 -39.48
C LEU A 698 5.38 -3.68 -40.90
N SER A 699 5.65 -4.50 -41.91
CA SER A 699 5.28 -4.19 -43.29
C SER A 699 3.76 -4.26 -43.47
N PRO A 700 3.21 -3.73 -44.58
CA PRO A 700 1.79 -3.90 -44.92
C PRO A 700 1.31 -5.37 -45.00
N ASP A 701 2.23 -6.30 -45.24
CA ASP A 701 1.93 -7.75 -45.26
C ASP A 701 2.17 -8.42 -43.89
N GLY A 702 2.39 -7.65 -42.83
CA GLY A 702 2.55 -8.13 -41.46
C GLY A 702 3.91 -8.75 -41.15
N GLN A 703 4.93 -8.50 -41.98
CA GLN A 703 6.30 -8.97 -41.73
C GLN A 703 7.05 -7.99 -40.85
N GLN A 704 7.77 -8.50 -39.85
CA GLN A 704 8.57 -7.67 -38.96
C GLN A 704 9.75 -7.04 -39.72
N LEU A 705 9.87 -5.72 -39.61
CA LEU A 705 10.88 -4.94 -40.35
C LEU A 705 12.22 -4.89 -39.62
N VAL A 706 12.20 -4.62 -38.31
CA VAL A 706 13.38 -4.48 -37.45
C VAL A 706 13.16 -5.19 -36.12
N GLU A 707 14.22 -5.35 -35.33
CA GLU A 707 14.10 -5.89 -33.97
C GLU A 707 13.17 -5.00 -33.12
N PRO A 708 12.22 -5.58 -32.37
CA PRO A 708 11.27 -4.80 -31.59
C PRO A 708 11.98 -4.05 -30.46
N LYS A 709 11.40 -2.94 -30.03
CA LYS A 709 11.92 -2.12 -28.95
C LYS A 709 10.87 -2.00 -27.85
N ALA A 710 11.28 -1.96 -26.60
CA ALA A 710 10.36 -1.79 -25.47
C ALA A 710 10.57 -0.44 -24.81
N TYR A 711 10.65 -0.39 -23.47
CA TYR A 711 10.97 0.84 -22.78
C TYR A 711 12.35 1.39 -23.22
N GLU A 712 12.33 2.61 -23.77
CA GLU A 712 13.49 3.34 -24.27
C GLU A 712 13.34 4.81 -23.91
N SER A 713 14.03 5.28 -22.88
CA SER A 713 13.88 6.67 -22.42
C SER A 713 14.55 7.70 -23.34
N ASP A 714 15.40 7.28 -24.28
CA ASP A 714 16.09 8.19 -25.21
C ASP A 714 15.33 8.34 -26.53
N ALA A 715 14.79 9.54 -26.76
CA ALA A 715 14.06 9.86 -27.98
C ALA A 715 14.89 9.71 -29.26
N THR A 716 16.21 9.93 -29.20
CA THR A 716 17.10 9.78 -30.36
C THR A 716 17.20 8.32 -30.78
N ARG A 717 17.40 7.41 -29.81
CA ARG A 717 17.41 5.97 -30.08
C ARG A 717 16.05 5.43 -30.52
N PHE A 718 14.97 6.10 -30.15
CA PHE A 718 13.63 5.78 -30.63
C PHE A 718 13.42 6.24 -32.07
N VAL A 719 13.91 7.44 -32.43
CA VAL A 719 13.93 7.93 -33.81
C VAL A 719 14.73 7.00 -34.71
N GLU A 720 15.91 6.56 -34.30
CA GLU A 720 16.74 5.60 -35.05
C GLU A 720 16.00 4.29 -35.33
N PHE A 721 15.23 3.80 -34.35
CA PHE A 721 14.38 2.62 -34.51
C PHE A 721 13.29 2.83 -35.57
N LEU A 722 12.59 3.96 -35.53
CA LEU A 722 11.58 4.31 -36.54
C LEU A 722 12.19 4.46 -37.94
N ASP A 723 13.31 5.16 -38.05
CA ASP A 723 14.00 5.39 -39.32
C ASP A 723 14.53 4.08 -39.93
N ALA A 724 15.05 3.17 -39.10
CA ALA A 724 15.47 1.85 -39.56
C ALA A 724 14.31 1.03 -40.13
N GLY A 725 13.14 1.07 -39.48
CA GLY A 725 11.93 0.42 -39.99
C GLY A 725 11.46 1.02 -41.32
N LEU A 726 11.45 2.34 -41.43
CA LEU A 726 11.06 3.05 -42.65
C LEU A 726 12.03 2.76 -43.81
N ALA A 727 13.33 2.73 -43.55
CA ALA A 727 14.35 2.37 -44.53
C ALA A 727 14.17 0.93 -45.03
N ARG A 728 13.90 -0.02 -44.12
CA ARG A 728 13.64 -1.42 -44.45
C ARG A 728 12.36 -1.60 -45.29
N HIS A 729 11.30 -0.88 -44.94
CA HIS A 729 10.05 -0.86 -45.72
C HIS A 729 10.25 -0.31 -47.13
N ARG A 730 11.00 0.79 -47.26
CA ARG A 730 11.33 1.37 -48.58
C ARG A 730 12.18 0.43 -49.42
N ALA A 731 13.14 -0.27 -48.82
CA ALA A 731 13.96 -1.25 -49.51
C ALA A 731 13.16 -2.49 -49.97
N ALA A 732 12.14 -2.88 -49.22
CA ALA A 732 11.25 -4.01 -49.55
C ALA A 732 10.09 -3.62 -50.48
N SER A 733 9.81 -2.32 -50.67
CA SER A 733 8.70 -1.84 -51.49
C SER A 733 9.03 -1.96 -52.99
N PRO A 734 8.15 -2.57 -53.82
CA PRO A 734 8.39 -2.78 -55.26
C PRO A 734 8.46 -1.48 -56.08
N VAL A 735 8.16 -0.32 -55.47
CA VAL A 735 8.26 1.01 -56.09
C VAL A 735 9.72 1.49 -56.19
N ALA A 736 10.63 1.00 -55.35
CA ALA A 736 12.05 1.36 -55.41
C ALA A 736 12.83 0.62 -56.52
N ALA A 737 12.20 -0.36 -57.18
CA ALA A 737 12.79 -1.17 -58.24
C ALA A 737 12.44 -0.68 -59.67
N ARG A 738 11.96 0.55 -59.82
CA ARG A 738 11.72 1.21 -61.12
C ARG A 738 12.42 2.54 -61.23
#